data_AF-A0A354K871-F1
#
_entry.id   AF-A0A354K871-F1
#
_cell.length_a   1.000
_cell.length_b   1.000
_cell.length_c   1.000
_cell.angle_alpha   90.00
_cell.angle_beta   90.00
_cell.angle_gamma   90.00
#
_symmetry.space_group_name_H-M   'P 1'
#
loop_
_entity.id
_entity.type
_entity.pdbx_description
1 polymer ?
#
loop_
_entity_poly.entity_id
_entity_poly.type
_entity_poly.pdbx_seq_one_letter_code
_entity_poly.pdbx_strand_id
1 'polypeptide(L)'
;MKWRKMGAVVLSGVMMTAGFVLPPQQQRTAIAANDAGIAAFDLSDVTMTDAYCVNAFEKEIAYLLSFDNNRLLAGFRDNAGMNTYGASRYEGWENSLIGGHTVGHYLTAIAQAYSNPLASDAQKQEILGKIKALVDGMAECQRNSKGKPGFLWAAQIRDRNNIEVQFDNIERGKSNIITEAWVPWYTMHKLIAGLNDVYLHTGYENAKNVGSALGDWCYNRASKWSDATHNQVLAIEYGGMNDCLYELYAITGKETHAIAAHYFDETALHEKVLKGGTDVLNGRHANTTIPKFLGALKRYMVLDGKTIGGQTVDASRYLQYAEAFWEMVRTHHTYITGGNSEWEHFGKDDILDAERTNCNCETCNSYNMLKLSRALFQITGDVKYMDFYENTYYNSILSSQNPETGMTTYFQPMATGYFKVYSTPFKNFWCCTGSGMENFTKLGDTMYMHRGNVLYVNYYQSSVLNWNDQNVTVTQESSVPDGETVKFTVSGSGDLEFRFRQPDWLAGDMTVKLNGSKYSYKTVDGYTVVSGSFSTGDVIELTLPMAVKAYVLPDNPNSYAFKYGPVVLSAELGTANMKQGQTGMNVAIPADQVVGNQKITLNAESGSLKNYMFKINDYLVKDANSLKFTLTGADQKLTFTPHYRQYQQRYGIYWYFYANGNAIEEELPRAEYAVVDTVQPGYGQYENDELHAMDETNTVSITDDSTYRYAKAGGSFTYRMAVNPDAPLTVLQVTFRKSDNGKPIRITAGNRVLYQGELNYSGKEDTYKVNLIIPQDVLDENVQHVTANDAEHDVISIGFSAGTDGESAKVCDFIYTTSVKPLYDIDSKLAYFVDCGDHDNTTASGSDKFGYYNALTEQLFGEDKVTGAEWGVIDDPTDQYNGKSKSRGLYTANTWCDEYNTTDGRDKTASFRYTKNQYENNIARHLDYGFTLRDGTYRIEAGFADPWSCSNHPTLTAEDGTGKKTVIASEQDLGTSRTVSGEVTVRGGKLTLHFTSDDKAINTTYIKIYFGDVEPLPLAELAGDVNMDGKVDRADVLMLQKFLLSGSDVTNWKAGDLDGNGRLNAIDLTLLKRTIL
;
A
#
# COMPACT_ATOMS: atom_id res chain seq x y z
N MET A 1 48.63 -62.25 29.74
CA MET A 1 49.07 -61.08 30.53
C MET A 1 48.16 -59.93 30.12
N LYS A 2 47.18 -59.39 30.86
CA LYS A 2 46.33 -59.76 32.01
C LYS A 2 45.30 -58.58 31.98
N TRP A 3 44.00 -58.69 31.67
CA TRP A 3 42.96 -59.56 32.19
C TRP A 3 41.80 -59.72 31.17
N ARG A 4 41.33 -60.97 31.07
CA ARG A 4 39.95 -61.51 30.83
C ARG A 4 39.08 -60.92 29.72
N LYS A 5 38.33 -61.67 28.90
CA LYS A 5 38.09 -63.11 28.60
C LYS A 5 36.78 -63.08 27.79
N MET A 6 36.76 -63.80 26.65
CA MET A 6 35.63 -64.58 26.10
C MET A 6 34.26 -63.88 25.88
N GLY A 7 33.59 -63.99 24.74
CA GLY A 7 33.45 -65.19 23.92
C GLY A 7 32.94 -64.92 22.52
N ALA A 8 33.21 -65.89 21.65
CA ALA A 8 32.62 -66.04 20.33
C ALA A 8 31.52 -67.09 20.42
N VAL A 9 30.34 -66.83 19.85
CA VAL A 9 29.46 -67.84 19.21
C VAL A 9 28.68 -67.16 18.08
N VAL A 10 28.46 -67.95 17.03
CA VAL A 10 28.10 -67.65 15.64
C VAL A 10 26.59 -67.86 15.40
N LEU A 11 26.12 -67.33 14.26
CA LEU A 11 24.92 -67.65 13.45
C LEU A 11 23.58 -67.02 13.83
N SER A 12 23.03 -66.17 12.96
CA SER A 12 22.14 -66.59 11.85
C SER A 12 21.67 -65.37 11.05
N GLY A 13 21.51 -65.56 9.74
CA GLY A 13 21.47 -64.48 8.75
C GLY A 13 20.16 -63.70 8.64
N VAL A 14 20.26 -62.56 7.94
CA VAL A 14 19.12 -61.82 7.38
C VAL A 14 19.52 -61.28 6.02
N MET A 15 18.56 -61.36 5.11
CA MET A 15 18.58 -61.06 3.68
C MET A 15 19.24 -59.71 3.31
N MET A 16 19.96 -59.72 2.19
CA MET A 16 20.26 -58.51 1.42
C MET A 16 18.97 -57.98 0.79
N THR A 17 18.59 -56.75 1.14
CA THR A 17 17.95 -55.81 0.23
C THR A 17 18.89 -54.63 0.07
N ALA A 18 19.38 -54.42 -1.15
CA ALA A 18 20.26 -53.30 -1.48
C ALA A 18 19.45 -52.00 -1.47
N GLY A 19 19.56 -51.24 -0.39
CA GLY A 19 19.12 -49.84 -0.34
C GLY A 19 20.16 -48.94 -1.02
N PHE A 20 19.72 -48.19 -2.02
CA PHE A 20 20.47 -47.03 -2.52
C PHE A 20 20.59 -46.01 -1.38
N VAL A 21 21.79 -45.82 -0.86
CA VAL A 21 22.10 -44.70 0.03
C VAL A 21 22.28 -43.47 -0.86
N LEU A 22 21.31 -42.56 -0.84
CA LEU A 22 21.48 -41.20 -1.36
C LEU A 22 22.63 -40.52 -0.61
N PRO A 23 23.53 -39.79 -1.28
CA PRO A 23 24.56 -39.04 -0.58
C PRO A 23 23.91 -37.94 0.27
N PRO A 24 24.54 -37.55 1.40
CA PRO A 24 24.01 -36.49 2.25
C PRO A 24 23.92 -35.19 1.45
N GLN A 25 22.75 -34.55 1.48
CA GLN A 25 22.57 -33.18 1.02
C GLN A 25 23.60 -32.31 1.74
N GLN A 26 24.55 -31.75 0.98
CA GLN A 26 25.37 -30.66 1.48
C GLN A 26 24.42 -29.50 1.83
N GLN A 27 24.31 -29.20 3.12
CA GLN A 27 23.76 -27.94 3.60
C GLN A 27 24.42 -26.82 2.80
N ARG A 28 23.61 -26.11 2.01
CA ARG A 28 23.97 -24.83 1.42
C ARG A 28 24.37 -23.93 2.58
N THR A 29 25.66 -23.64 2.73
CA THR A 29 26.10 -22.55 3.58
C THR A 29 25.63 -21.27 2.92
N ALA A 30 24.52 -20.72 3.40
CA ALA A 30 24.16 -19.33 3.19
C ALA A 30 25.41 -18.48 3.45
N ILE A 31 25.82 -17.71 2.44
CA ILE A 31 26.90 -16.75 2.60
C ILE A 31 26.37 -15.72 3.60
N ALA A 32 26.80 -15.85 4.85
CA ALA A 32 26.54 -14.89 5.89
C ALA A 32 27.09 -13.52 5.46
N ALA A 33 26.18 -12.62 5.08
CA ALA A 33 26.43 -11.20 4.89
C ALA A 33 25.35 -10.46 5.69
N ASN A 34 25.76 -9.96 6.86
CA ASN A 34 25.04 -9.09 7.81
C ASN A 34 23.63 -9.51 8.28
N ASP A 35 23.55 -9.67 9.60
CA ASP A 35 22.43 -10.08 10.45
C ASP A 35 21.26 -9.07 10.51
N ALA A 36 20.84 -8.44 9.39
CA ALA A 36 19.82 -7.37 9.42
C ALA A 36 18.78 -7.32 8.27
N GLY A 37 18.99 -8.00 7.13
CA GLY A 37 18.13 -7.86 5.94
C GLY A 37 16.94 -8.82 5.83
N ILE A 38 15.98 -8.53 4.95
CA ILE A 38 14.87 -9.43 4.57
C ILE A 38 15.36 -10.37 3.45
N ALA A 39 15.25 -11.68 3.67
CA ALA A 39 15.66 -12.71 2.72
C ALA A 39 14.47 -13.23 1.91
N ALA A 40 14.69 -13.54 0.63
CA ALA A 40 13.68 -14.21 -0.17
C ALA A 40 13.83 -15.73 -0.09
N PHE A 41 12.72 -16.45 -0.22
CA PHE A 41 12.73 -17.91 -0.31
C PHE A 41 13.33 -18.40 -1.62
N ASP A 42 13.85 -19.63 -1.62
CA ASP A 42 14.23 -20.31 -2.86
C ASP A 42 12.97 -20.61 -3.68
N LEU A 43 13.10 -20.60 -5.01
CA LEU A 43 11.97 -20.90 -5.90
C LEU A 43 11.37 -22.30 -5.64
N SER A 44 12.18 -23.24 -5.14
CA SER A 44 11.72 -24.59 -4.77
C SER A 44 10.82 -24.65 -3.53
N ASP A 45 10.82 -23.59 -2.72
CA ASP A 45 10.06 -23.55 -1.47
C ASP A 45 8.61 -23.11 -1.70
N VAL A 46 8.31 -22.46 -2.83
CA VAL A 46 6.98 -21.89 -3.11
C VAL A 46 6.32 -22.59 -4.29
N THR A 47 5.20 -23.27 -4.03
CA THR A 47 4.37 -23.90 -5.05
C THR A 47 3.13 -23.08 -5.32
N MET A 48 3.00 -22.53 -6.53
CA MET A 48 1.76 -21.87 -6.96
C MET A 48 0.63 -22.90 -7.09
N THR A 49 -0.54 -22.61 -6.53
CA THR A 49 -1.76 -23.43 -6.69
C THR A 49 -2.91 -22.66 -7.33
N ASP A 50 -2.74 -21.35 -7.56
CA ASP A 50 -3.63 -20.53 -8.39
C ASP A 50 -3.71 -21.10 -9.81
N ALA A 51 -4.93 -21.37 -10.27
CA ALA A 51 -5.17 -22.05 -11.54
C ALA A 51 -4.63 -21.27 -12.75
N TYR A 52 -4.65 -19.94 -12.72
CA TYR A 52 -4.14 -19.11 -13.82
C TYR A 52 -2.61 -19.20 -13.88
N CYS A 53 -1.94 -19.08 -12.73
CA CYS A 53 -0.48 -19.19 -12.62
C CYS A 53 0.02 -20.61 -12.95
N VAL A 54 -0.70 -21.66 -12.52
CA VAL A 54 -0.39 -23.05 -12.86
C VAL A 54 -0.46 -23.26 -14.37
N ASN A 55 -1.56 -22.85 -15.02
CA ASN A 55 -1.67 -22.94 -16.48
C ASN A 55 -0.56 -22.14 -17.18
N ALA A 56 -0.24 -20.93 -16.71
CA ALA A 56 0.82 -20.11 -17.30
C ALA A 56 2.19 -20.81 -17.25
N PHE A 57 2.53 -21.43 -16.11
CA PHE A 57 3.74 -22.23 -15.97
C PHE A 57 3.73 -23.49 -16.86
N GLU A 58 2.61 -24.20 -16.94
CA GLU A 58 2.46 -25.39 -17.80
C GLU A 58 2.68 -25.08 -19.28
N LYS A 59 2.20 -23.92 -19.75
CA LYS A 59 2.44 -23.45 -21.12
C LYS A 59 3.91 -23.12 -21.34
N GLU A 60 4.53 -22.47 -20.37
CA GLU A 60 5.95 -22.08 -20.46
C GLU A 60 6.87 -23.29 -20.45
N ILE A 61 6.70 -24.25 -19.53
CA ILE A 61 7.54 -25.45 -19.48
C ILE A 61 7.40 -26.29 -20.76
N ALA A 62 6.20 -26.40 -21.32
CA ALA A 62 5.98 -27.08 -22.60
C ALA A 62 6.75 -26.39 -23.74
N TYR A 63 6.75 -25.06 -23.76
CA TYR A 63 7.52 -24.28 -24.73
C TYR A 63 9.03 -24.48 -24.54
N LEU A 64 9.56 -24.39 -23.32
CA LEU A 64 10.99 -24.58 -23.04
C LEU A 64 11.50 -25.99 -23.42
N LEU A 65 10.71 -27.03 -23.17
CA LEU A 65 11.07 -28.41 -23.53
C LEU A 65 11.08 -28.63 -25.06
N SER A 66 10.27 -27.87 -25.81
CA SER A 66 10.15 -27.98 -27.27
C SER A 66 11.38 -27.47 -28.05
N PHE A 67 12.31 -26.76 -27.41
CA PHE A 67 13.54 -26.28 -28.05
C PHE A 67 14.50 -27.42 -28.44
N ASP A 68 15.14 -27.29 -29.59
CA ASP A 68 16.20 -28.19 -30.06
C ASP A 68 17.58 -27.64 -29.65
N ASN A 69 18.26 -28.36 -28.75
CA ASN A 69 19.61 -28.01 -28.29
C ASN A 69 20.62 -27.88 -29.44
N ASN A 70 20.50 -28.66 -30.52
CA ASN A 70 21.41 -28.54 -31.64
C ASN A 70 21.22 -27.21 -32.39
N ARG A 71 19.98 -26.71 -32.46
CA ARG A 71 19.68 -25.39 -33.04
C ARG A 71 20.13 -24.25 -32.13
N LEU A 72 19.95 -24.39 -30.81
CA LEU A 72 20.50 -23.44 -29.83
C LEU A 72 22.04 -23.38 -29.90
N LEU A 73 22.70 -24.52 -30.11
CA LEU A 73 24.16 -24.61 -30.26
C LEU A 73 24.68 -24.23 -31.65
N ALA A 74 23.83 -24.13 -32.68
CA ALA A 74 24.26 -23.99 -34.06
C ALA A 74 25.14 -22.75 -34.28
N GLY A 75 24.75 -21.62 -33.69
CA GLY A 75 25.52 -20.38 -33.80
C GLY A 75 26.89 -20.44 -33.12
N PHE A 76 26.95 -21.01 -31.92
CA PHE A 76 28.20 -21.19 -31.18
C PHE A 76 29.17 -22.12 -31.91
N ARG A 77 28.67 -23.26 -32.41
CA ARG A 77 29.46 -24.24 -33.16
C ARG A 77 30.02 -23.64 -34.44
N ASP A 78 29.20 -22.96 -35.23
CA ASP A 78 29.63 -22.31 -36.47
C ASP A 78 30.75 -21.28 -36.22
N ASN A 79 30.59 -20.44 -35.19
CA ASN A 79 31.58 -19.42 -34.84
C ASN A 79 32.90 -20.03 -34.32
N ALA A 80 32.82 -21.14 -33.57
CA ALA A 80 33.96 -21.93 -33.14
C ALA A 80 34.61 -22.77 -34.26
N GLY A 81 34.05 -22.78 -35.47
CA GLY A 81 34.55 -23.59 -36.60
C GLY A 81 34.28 -25.09 -36.44
N MET A 82 33.26 -25.45 -35.66
CA MET A 82 32.84 -26.82 -35.37
C MET A 82 31.68 -27.25 -36.26
N ASN A 83 31.45 -28.57 -36.34
CA ASN A 83 30.31 -29.13 -37.08
C ASN A 83 28.99 -28.80 -36.36
N THR A 84 28.00 -28.24 -37.09
CA THR A 84 26.66 -27.96 -36.55
C THR A 84 25.73 -29.17 -36.55
N TYR A 85 26.19 -30.32 -37.06
CA TYR A 85 25.42 -31.56 -37.25
C TYR A 85 24.17 -31.37 -38.12
N GLY A 86 24.26 -30.48 -39.10
CA GLY A 86 23.14 -30.13 -39.99
C GLY A 86 22.10 -29.21 -39.36
N ALA A 87 22.26 -28.81 -38.09
CA ALA A 87 21.37 -27.86 -37.45
C ALA A 87 21.62 -26.43 -37.95
N SER A 88 20.54 -25.68 -38.08
CA SER A 88 20.54 -24.26 -38.38
C SER A 88 20.06 -23.44 -37.19
N ARG A 89 20.48 -22.18 -37.14
CA ARG A 89 19.98 -21.19 -36.17
C ARG A 89 18.46 -21.12 -36.22
N TYR A 90 17.88 -20.71 -35.10
CA TYR A 90 16.48 -20.28 -35.08
C TYR A 90 16.28 -19.02 -35.94
N GLU A 91 15.07 -18.79 -36.45
CA GLU A 91 14.75 -17.64 -37.31
C GLU A 91 14.74 -16.32 -36.51
N GLY A 92 14.36 -15.21 -37.16
CA GLY A 92 14.26 -13.91 -36.48
C GLY A 92 15.60 -13.39 -35.97
N TRP A 93 15.60 -12.78 -34.78
CA TRP A 93 16.78 -12.11 -34.22
C TRP A 93 17.91 -13.09 -33.86
N GLU A 94 17.60 -14.36 -33.56
CA GLU A 94 18.61 -15.40 -33.30
C GLU A 94 19.49 -15.71 -34.54
N ASN A 95 19.00 -15.39 -35.75
CA ASN A 95 19.77 -15.44 -36.99
C ASN A 95 20.23 -14.05 -37.44
N SER A 96 20.68 -13.20 -36.52
CA SER A 96 21.21 -11.86 -36.82
C SER A 96 22.42 -11.50 -35.94
N LEU A 97 22.83 -10.22 -35.93
CA LEU A 97 23.97 -9.74 -35.16
C LEU A 97 23.75 -9.77 -33.62
N ILE A 98 22.52 -9.91 -33.13
CA ILE A 98 22.23 -10.04 -31.67
C ILE A 98 22.14 -11.50 -31.19
N GLY A 99 22.14 -12.49 -32.10
CA GLY A 99 21.86 -13.89 -31.79
C GLY A 99 22.70 -14.49 -30.66
N GLY A 100 22.12 -15.41 -29.89
CA GLY A 100 22.64 -15.90 -28.62
C GLY A 100 22.00 -15.25 -27.40
N HIS A 101 21.39 -14.06 -27.55
CA HIS A 101 20.73 -13.39 -26.43
C HIS A 101 19.54 -14.19 -25.90
N THR A 102 18.75 -14.81 -26.80
CA THR A 102 17.64 -15.67 -26.39
C THR A 102 18.18 -16.93 -25.74
N VAL A 103 19.30 -17.49 -26.22
CA VAL A 103 19.92 -18.66 -25.58
C VAL A 103 20.30 -18.36 -24.12
N GLY A 104 20.79 -17.15 -23.84
CA GLY A 104 21.02 -16.68 -22.47
C GLY A 104 19.75 -16.67 -21.62
N HIS A 105 18.67 -16.03 -22.11
CA HIS A 105 17.36 -16.05 -21.44
C HIS A 105 16.79 -17.47 -21.26
N TYR A 106 16.94 -18.33 -22.26
CA TYR A 106 16.52 -19.72 -22.21
C TYR A 106 17.22 -20.47 -21.08
N LEU A 107 18.53 -20.26 -20.90
CA LEU A 107 19.29 -20.87 -19.79
C LEU A 107 18.73 -20.44 -18.43
N THR A 108 18.42 -19.15 -18.25
CA THR A 108 17.77 -18.66 -17.03
C THR A 108 16.41 -19.32 -16.83
N ALA A 109 15.52 -19.25 -17.82
CA ALA A 109 14.16 -19.77 -17.72
C ALA A 109 14.12 -21.28 -17.46
N ILE A 110 14.95 -22.06 -18.16
CA ILE A 110 14.98 -23.52 -17.96
C ILE A 110 15.60 -23.90 -16.61
N ALA A 111 16.55 -23.11 -16.08
CA ALA A 111 17.09 -23.27 -14.74
C ALA A 111 16.06 -22.95 -13.65
N GLN A 112 15.26 -21.89 -13.85
CA GLN A 112 14.12 -21.57 -12.98
C GLN A 112 13.07 -22.69 -13.01
N ALA A 113 12.70 -23.18 -14.21
CA ALA A 113 11.77 -24.30 -14.36
C ALA A 113 12.25 -25.59 -13.68
N TYR A 114 13.56 -25.85 -13.65
CA TYR A 114 14.14 -26.97 -12.90
C TYR A 114 13.86 -26.88 -11.39
N SER A 115 13.98 -25.67 -10.82
CA SER A 115 13.77 -25.43 -9.40
C SER A 115 12.30 -25.31 -9.02
N ASN A 116 11.44 -24.96 -9.98
CA ASN A 116 10.02 -24.76 -9.73
C ASN A 116 9.35 -26.09 -9.30
N PRO A 117 8.63 -26.12 -8.16
CA PRO A 117 8.02 -27.34 -7.65
C PRO A 117 6.86 -27.86 -8.50
N LEU A 118 6.26 -27.05 -9.39
CA LEU A 118 5.26 -27.50 -10.35
C LEU A 118 5.82 -28.40 -11.45
N ALA A 119 7.14 -28.37 -11.71
CA ALA A 119 7.75 -29.31 -12.63
C ALA A 119 7.78 -30.72 -12.02
N SER A 120 7.19 -31.70 -12.73
CA SER A 120 7.27 -33.11 -12.34
C SER A 120 8.71 -33.63 -12.35
N ASP A 121 8.99 -34.70 -11.61
CA ASP A 121 10.33 -35.31 -11.58
C ASP A 121 10.83 -35.71 -12.97
N ALA A 122 9.95 -36.19 -13.85
CA ALA A 122 10.29 -36.52 -15.23
C ALA A 122 10.70 -35.27 -16.02
N GLN A 123 9.94 -34.17 -15.89
CA GLN A 123 10.30 -32.89 -16.51
C GLN A 123 11.61 -32.34 -15.95
N LYS A 124 11.84 -32.42 -14.64
CA LYS A 124 13.11 -31.98 -14.01
C LYS A 124 14.31 -32.78 -14.53
N GLN A 125 14.15 -34.08 -14.74
CA GLN A 125 15.20 -34.92 -15.34
C GLN A 125 15.46 -34.54 -16.80
N GLU A 126 14.41 -34.33 -17.61
CA GLU A 126 14.54 -33.89 -18.99
C GLU A 126 15.21 -32.51 -19.09
N ILE A 127 14.74 -31.55 -18.29
CA ILE A 127 15.32 -30.21 -18.14
C ILE A 127 16.81 -30.31 -17.83
N LEU A 128 17.19 -31.06 -16.79
CA LEU A 128 18.60 -31.20 -16.41
C LEU A 128 19.44 -31.81 -17.52
N GLY A 129 18.89 -32.78 -18.26
CA GLY A 129 19.50 -33.35 -19.45
C GLY A 129 19.75 -32.30 -20.55
N LYS A 130 18.75 -31.46 -20.84
CA LYS A 130 18.87 -30.37 -21.82
C LYS A 130 19.88 -29.32 -21.38
N ILE A 131 19.85 -28.90 -20.11
CA ILE A 131 20.81 -27.95 -19.53
C ILE A 131 22.24 -28.46 -19.71
N LYS A 132 22.52 -29.68 -19.26
CA LYS A 132 23.86 -30.27 -19.35
C LYS A 132 24.34 -30.36 -20.79
N ALA A 133 23.51 -30.89 -21.70
CA ALA A 133 23.87 -31.01 -23.10
C ALA A 133 24.15 -29.64 -23.77
N LEU A 134 23.37 -28.61 -23.42
CA LEU A 134 23.59 -27.26 -23.94
C LEU A 134 24.87 -26.62 -23.39
N VAL A 135 25.05 -26.64 -22.07
CA VAL A 135 26.23 -26.07 -21.40
C VAL A 135 27.51 -26.81 -21.79
N ASP A 136 27.47 -28.13 -21.93
CA ASP A 136 28.64 -28.91 -22.36
C ASP A 136 29.02 -28.61 -23.81
N GLY A 137 28.03 -28.47 -24.68
CA GLY A 137 28.24 -28.01 -26.06
C GLY A 137 28.82 -26.60 -26.11
N MET A 138 28.34 -25.68 -25.26
CA MET A 138 28.89 -24.33 -25.11
C MET A 138 30.34 -24.38 -24.62
N ALA A 139 30.66 -25.21 -23.63
CA ALA A 139 32.00 -25.41 -23.13
C ALA A 139 32.95 -25.95 -24.22
N GLU A 140 32.46 -26.86 -25.07
CA GLU A 140 33.21 -27.35 -26.23
C GLU A 140 33.50 -26.24 -27.24
N CYS A 141 32.50 -25.41 -27.55
CA CYS A 141 32.68 -24.25 -28.42
C CYS A 141 33.68 -23.24 -27.84
N GLN A 142 33.61 -22.96 -26.53
CA GLN A 142 34.51 -22.03 -25.83
C GLN A 142 35.97 -22.51 -25.84
N ARG A 143 36.21 -23.83 -25.75
CA ARG A 143 37.56 -24.41 -25.91
C ARG A 143 38.12 -24.29 -27.33
N ASN A 144 37.24 -24.14 -28.33
CA ASN A 144 37.58 -24.03 -29.75
C ASN A 144 37.41 -22.60 -30.30
N SER A 145 37.52 -21.58 -29.43
CA SER A 145 37.30 -20.16 -29.75
C SER A 145 38.37 -19.49 -30.63
N LYS A 146 38.99 -20.22 -31.55
CA LYS A 146 39.98 -19.72 -32.55
C LYS A 146 41.08 -18.83 -31.96
N GLY A 147 41.66 -19.25 -30.83
CA GLY A 147 42.75 -18.52 -30.17
C GLY A 147 42.31 -17.35 -29.29
N LYS A 148 41.02 -17.29 -28.89
CA LYS A 148 40.47 -16.30 -27.95
C LYS A 148 40.03 -16.98 -26.64
N PRO A 149 40.95 -17.28 -25.71
CA PRO A 149 40.64 -18.05 -24.51
C PRO A 149 39.44 -17.47 -23.74
N GLY A 150 38.51 -18.34 -23.35
CA GLY A 150 37.31 -17.98 -22.58
C GLY A 150 36.17 -17.35 -23.39
N PHE A 151 36.39 -16.94 -24.64
CA PHE A 151 35.35 -16.32 -25.47
C PHE A 151 34.33 -17.36 -25.97
N LEU A 152 33.05 -16.99 -25.92
CA LEU A 152 31.94 -17.79 -26.43
C LEU A 152 30.93 -16.86 -27.11
N TRP A 153 30.51 -17.17 -28.34
CA TRP A 153 29.65 -16.28 -29.10
C TRP A 153 28.74 -16.99 -30.08
N ALA A 154 27.45 -16.67 -30.03
CA ALA A 154 26.47 -17.26 -30.92
C ALA A 154 26.09 -16.38 -32.09
N ALA A 155 26.17 -15.05 -32.06
CA ALA A 155 25.57 -14.21 -33.10
C ALA A 155 26.18 -14.43 -34.50
N GLN A 156 25.52 -13.94 -35.55
CA GLN A 156 26.13 -13.94 -36.88
C GLN A 156 27.44 -13.13 -36.86
N ILE A 157 28.48 -13.68 -37.48
CA ILE A 157 29.77 -13.02 -37.62
C ILE A 157 30.06 -12.79 -39.10
N ARG A 158 30.27 -11.52 -39.46
CA ARG A 158 30.56 -11.11 -40.85
C ARG A 158 32.00 -11.37 -41.27
N ASP A 159 32.94 -11.32 -40.33
CA ASP A 159 34.35 -11.69 -40.53
C ASP A 159 34.70 -12.93 -39.71
N ARG A 160 34.70 -14.10 -40.37
CA ARG A 160 34.99 -15.40 -39.70
C ARG A 160 36.42 -15.52 -39.15
N ASN A 161 37.33 -14.63 -39.55
CA ASN A 161 38.70 -14.57 -39.05
C ASN A 161 38.80 -13.73 -37.76
N ASN A 162 37.83 -12.85 -37.52
CA ASN A 162 37.74 -12.05 -36.31
C ASN A 162 36.41 -12.28 -35.59
N ILE A 163 36.39 -13.26 -34.69
CA ILE A 163 35.17 -13.62 -33.99
C ILE A 163 34.71 -12.59 -32.93
N GLU A 164 35.57 -11.63 -32.59
CA GLU A 164 35.26 -10.54 -31.64
C GLU A 164 34.82 -9.25 -32.36
N VAL A 165 34.64 -9.27 -33.69
CA VAL A 165 34.49 -8.07 -34.53
C VAL A 165 33.38 -7.11 -34.08
N GLN A 166 32.28 -7.61 -33.52
CA GLN A 166 31.22 -6.73 -33.02
C GLN A 166 31.68 -5.90 -31.81
N PHE A 167 32.46 -6.49 -30.91
CA PHE A 167 33.03 -5.77 -29.77
C PHE A 167 34.08 -4.76 -30.24
N ASP A 168 34.94 -5.14 -31.20
CA ASP A 168 35.92 -4.22 -31.80
C ASP A 168 35.23 -3.03 -32.48
N ASN A 169 34.08 -3.25 -33.11
CA ASN A 169 33.30 -2.20 -33.77
C ASN A 169 32.75 -1.19 -32.76
N ILE A 170 32.15 -1.66 -31.68
CA ILE A 170 31.63 -0.80 -30.60
C ILE A 170 32.76 0.05 -30.00
N GLU A 171 33.93 -0.54 -29.77
CA GLU A 171 35.11 0.17 -29.24
C GLU A 171 35.70 1.20 -30.23
N ARG A 172 35.31 1.14 -31.51
CA ARG A 172 35.69 2.10 -32.57
C ARG A 172 34.54 3.05 -32.99
N GLY A 173 33.41 2.99 -32.30
CA GLY A 173 32.28 3.92 -32.48
C GLY A 173 31.34 3.50 -33.60
N LYS A 174 31.40 2.21 -33.97
CA LYS A 174 30.61 1.61 -35.05
C LYS A 174 29.49 0.77 -34.45
N SER A 175 28.25 1.16 -34.71
CA SER A 175 27.06 0.63 -34.04
C SER A 175 25.88 0.39 -34.99
N ASN A 176 26.09 0.41 -36.31
CA ASN A 176 25.02 0.06 -37.23
C ASN A 176 24.56 -1.39 -36.99
N ILE A 177 23.33 -1.54 -36.51
CA ILE A 177 22.76 -2.83 -36.05
C ILE A 177 22.66 -3.89 -37.15
N ILE A 178 22.68 -3.47 -38.42
CA ILE A 178 22.63 -4.38 -39.56
C ILE A 178 24.04 -4.80 -39.95
N THR A 179 24.95 -3.84 -40.06
CA THR A 179 26.23 -4.02 -40.77
C THR A 179 27.48 -4.13 -39.90
N GLU A 180 27.42 -3.65 -38.66
CA GLU A 180 28.59 -3.46 -37.81
C GLU A 180 28.48 -4.22 -36.49
N ALA A 181 27.52 -3.88 -35.65
CA ALA A 181 27.30 -4.50 -34.34
C ALA A 181 25.89 -4.25 -33.84
N TRP A 182 25.24 -5.26 -33.25
CA TRP A 182 23.94 -5.11 -32.60
C TRP A 182 24.07 -5.49 -31.12
N VAL A 183 24.27 -4.48 -30.28
CA VAL A 183 24.31 -4.54 -28.80
C VAL A 183 25.06 -5.76 -28.23
N PRO A 184 26.33 -6.01 -28.63
CA PRO A 184 27.02 -7.24 -28.28
C PRO A 184 27.26 -7.44 -26.78
N TRP A 185 27.39 -6.35 -26.00
CA TRP A 185 27.49 -6.43 -24.55
C TRP A 185 26.17 -6.84 -23.88
N TYR A 186 25.01 -6.46 -24.44
CA TYR A 186 23.71 -6.98 -23.99
C TYR A 186 23.61 -8.50 -24.17
N THR A 187 24.01 -9.02 -25.34
CA THR A 187 24.01 -10.47 -25.59
C THR A 187 24.98 -11.19 -24.67
N MET A 188 26.18 -10.63 -24.43
CA MET A 188 27.14 -11.17 -23.47
C MET A 188 26.54 -11.24 -22.05
N HIS A 189 25.83 -10.18 -21.63
CA HIS A 189 25.12 -10.16 -20.35
C HIS A 189 24.16 -11.34 -20.24
N LYS A 190 23.31 -11.59 -21.24
CA LYS A 190 22.33 -12.70 -21.18
C LYS A 190 23.00 -14.06 -21.07
N LEU A 191 24.12 -14.28 -21.77
CA LEU A 191 24.86 -15.53 -21.68
C LEU A 191 25.45 -15.75 -20.28
N ILE A 192 26.06 -14.72 -19.69
CA ILE A 192 26.64 -14.81 -18.34
C ILE A 192 25.53 -15.00 -17.30
N ALA A 193 24.45 -14.22 -17.38
CA ALA A 193 23.30 -14.34 -16.47
C ALA A 193 22.70 -15.75 -16.52
N GLY A 194 22.42 -16.29 -17.72
CA GLY A 194 21.90 -17.64 -17.86
C GLY A 194 22.82 -18.73 -17.32
N LEU A 195 24.14 -18.58 -17.46
CA LEU A 195 25.12 -19.52 -16.89
C LEU A 195 25.19 -19.42 -15.36
N ASN A 196 25.08 -18.20 -14.80
CA ASN A 196 24.97 -17.98 -13.36
C ASN A 196 23.72 -18.68 -12.83
N ASP A 197 22.56 -18.46 -13.45
CA ASP A 197 21.29 -19.03 -13.03
C ASP A 197 21.30 -20.57 -13.11
N VAL A 198 21.86 -21.15 -14.19
CA VAL A 198 22.05 -22.60 -14.26
C VAL A 198 22.87 -23.11 -13.08
N TYR A 199 23.97 -22.45 -12.73
CA TYR A 199 24.77 -22.86 -11.57
C TYR A 199 23.98 -22.72 -10.25
N LEU A 200 23.34 -21.59 -10.01
CA LEU A 200 22.59 -21.31 -8.78
C LEU A 200 21.42 -22.29 -8.57
N HIS A 201 20.72 -22.65 -9.64
CA HIS A 201 19.55 -23.54 -9.58
C HIS A 201 19.88 -25.03 -9.63
N THR A 202 20.99 -25.43 -10.28
CA THR A 202 21.30 -26.87 -10.51
C THR A 202 22.58 -27.35 -9.84
N GLY A 203 23.45 -26.45 -9.40
CA GLY A 203 24.81 -26.77 -8.94
C GLY A 203 25.73 -27.28 -10.06
N TYR A 204 25.38 -27.10 -11.33
CA TYR A 204 26.15 -27.67 -12.43
C TYR A 204 27.47 -26.92 -12.67
N GLU A 205 28.57 -27.47 -12.16
CA GLU A 205 29.89 -26.81 -12.15
C GLU A 205 30.40 -26.38 -13.53
N ASN A 206 30.04 -27.10 -14.60
CA ASN A 206 30.48 -26.70 -15.94
C ASN A 206 29.87 -25.36 -16.37
N ALA A 207 28.66 -25.01 -15.88
CA ALA A 207 28.07 -23.70 -16.14
C ALA A 207 28.89 -22.58 -15.49
N LYS A 208 29.27 -22.76 -14.22
CA LYS A 208 30.19 -21.86 -13.51
C LYS A 208 31.54 -21.74 -14.20
N ASN A 209 32.10 -22.83 -14.72
CA ASN A 209 33.38 -22.81 -15.42
C ASN A 209 33.30 -22.00 -16.72
N VAL A 210 32.26 -22.21 -17.54
CA VAL A 210 32.04 -21.46 -18.78
C VAL A 210 31.80 -19.98 -18.47
N GLY A 211 30.95 -19.68 -17.48
CA GLY A 211 30.66 -18.31 -17.02
C GLY A 211 31.91 -17.61 -16.47
N SER A 212 32.69 -18.28 -15.62
CA SER A 212 33.94 -17.73 -15.09
C SER A 212 34.94 -17.41 -16.21
N ALA A 213 35.05 -18.24 -17.24
CA ALA A 213 35.96 -17.99 -18.35
C ALA A 213 35.50 -16.82 -19.23
N LEU A 214 34.18 -16.61 -19.37
CA LEU A 214 33.61 -15.41 -19.97
C LEU A 214 33.89 -14.15 -19.12
N GLY A 215 33.77 -14.25 -17.79
CA GLY A 215 34.13 -13.17 -16.87
C GLY A 215 35.61 -12.78 -16.99
N ASP A 216 36.50 -13.78 -17.07
CA ASP A 216 37.94 -13.55 -17.29
C ASP A 216 38.20 -12.90 -18.66
N TRP A 217 37.48 -13.29 -19.70
CA TRP A 217 37.55 -12.64 -21.02
C TRP A 217 37.07 -11.18 -20.97
N CYS A 218 35.94 -10.91 -20.29
CA CYS A 218 35.42 -9.55 -20.11
C CYS A 218 36.44 -8.66 -19.39
N TYR A 219 37.02 -9.15 -18.29
CA TYR A 219 38.08 -8.46 -17.55
C TYR A 219 39.28 -8.11 -18.46
N ASN A 220 39.81 -9.10 -19.17
CA ASN A 220 41.00 -8.94 -20.02
C ASN A 220 40.80 -7.95 -21.17
N ARG A 221 39.55 -7.68 -21.53
CA ARG A 221 39.15 -6.71 -22.54
C ARG A 221 38.88 -5.34 -21.93
N ALA A 222 37.95 -5.25 -20.97
CA ALA A 222 37.50 -4.00 -20.37
C ALA A 222 38.61 -3.26 -19.62
N SER A 223 39.52 -3.99 -18.97
CA SER A 223 40.67 -3.40 -18.24
C SER A 223 41.66 -2.63 -19.12
N LYS A 224 41.55 -2.74 -20.45
CA LYS A 224 42.41 -2.03 -21.42
C LYS A 224 41.74 -0.82 -22.06
N TRP A 225 40.48 -0.53 -21.72
CA TRP A 225 39.79 0.62 -22.27
C TRP A 225 40.41 1.93 -21.78
N SER A 226 40.57 2.88 -22.70
CA SER A 226 40.74 4.28 -22.34
C SER A 226 39.40 4.88 -21.90
N ASP A 227 39.41 6.02 -21.20
CA ASP A 227 38.18 6.73 -20.82
C ASP A 227 37.29 7.03 -22.04
N ALA A 228 37.88 7.34 -23.20
CA ALA A 228 37.13 7.57 -24.44
C ALA A 228 36.44 6.29 -24.92
N THR A 229 37.15 5.16 -24.92
CA THR A 229 36.59 3.86 -25.30
C THR A 229 35.51 3.43 -24.32
N HIS A 230 35.75 3.60 -23.01
CA HIS A 230 34.81 3.28 -21.95
C HIS A 230 33.49 4.05 -22.12
N ASN A 231 33.54 5.37 -22.24
CA ASN A 231 32.34 6.19 -22.48
C ASN A 231 31.60 5.79 -23.77
N GLN A 232 32.34 5.46 -24.83
CA GLN A 232 31.74 5.05 -26.10
C GLN A 232 31.05 3.68 -26.02
N VAL A 233 31.62 2.73 -25.26
CA VAL A 233 31.00 1.44 -24.99
C VAL A 233 29.74 1.62 -24.17
N LEU A 234 29.78 2.40 -23.09
CA LEU A 234 28.62 2.58 -22.19
C LEU A 234 27.49 3.43 -22.79
N ALA A 235 27.78 4.23 -23.81
CA ALA A 235 26.77 4.94 -24.60
C ALA A 235 25.87 4.01 -25.43
N ILE A 236 26.30 2.76 -25.65
CA ILE A 236 25.53 1.74 -26.38
C ILE A 236 25.02 0.72 -25.36
N GLU A 237 23.86 0.13 -25.62
CA GLU A 237 23.26 -0.85 -24.72
C GLU A 237 24.21 -2.01 -24.39
N TYR A 238 24.43 -2.22 -23.09
CA TYR A 238 25.16 -3.35 -22.51
C TYR A 238 24.28 -4.20 -21.57
N GLY A 239 22.98 -3.94 -21.51
CA GLY A 239 22.09 -4.55 -20.52
C GLY A 239 22.63 -4.35 -19.10
N GLY A 240 22.54 -5.39 -18.26
CA GLY A 240 23.12 -5.45 -16.92
C GLY A 240 24.44 -6.22 -16.89
N MET A 241 25.42 -5.83 -17.72
CA MET A 241 26.77 -6.43 -17.64
C MET A 241 27.40 -6.25 -16.25
N ASN A 242 27.14 -5.11 -15.59
CA ASN A 242 27.52 -4.90 -14.20
C ASN A 242 26.76 -5.87 -13.26
N ASP A 243 25.43 -5.98 -13.37
CA ASP A 243 24.60 -6.92 -12.60
C ASP A 243 25.13 -8.36 -12.67
N CYS A 244 25.27 -8.92 -13.87
CA CYS A 244 25.64 -10.33 -14.02
C CYS A 244 27.11 -10.63 -13.65
N LEU A 245 28.02 -9.67 -13.78
CA LEU A 245 29.43 -9.85 -13.40
C LEU A 245 29.64 -9.71 -11.89
N TYR A 246 28.88 -8.85 -11.19
CA TYR A 246 28.88 -8.84 -9.72
C TYR A 246 28.30 -10.14 -9.16
N GLU A 247 27.22 -10.67 -9.76
CA GLU A 247 26.69 -11.99 -9.41
C GLU A 247 27.71 -13.10 -9.66
N LEU A 248 28.41 -13.06 -10.81
CA LEU A 248 29.48 -14.02 -11.11
C LEU A 248 30.65 -13.92 -10.11
N TYR A 249 30.99 -12.72 -9.63
CA TYR A 249 31.95 -12.57 -8.54
C TYR A 249 31.44 -13.24 -7.25
N ALA A 250 30.16 -13.06 -6.89
CA ALA A 250 29.59 -13.74 -5.72
C ALA A 250 29.67 -15.27 -5.83
N ILE A 251 29.53 -15.82 -7.04
CA ILE A 251 29.63 -17.25 -7.34
C ILE A 251 31.08 -17.77 -7.32
N THR A 252 32.03 -17.00 -7.85
CA THR A 252 33.40 -17.49 -8.12
C THR A 252 34.44 -17.03 -7.10
N GLY A 253 34.20 -15.91 -6.41
CA GLY A 253 35.15 -15.22 -5.56
C GLY A 253 36.33 -14.57 -6.29
N LYS A 254 36.34 -14.54 -7.63
CA LYS A 254 37.44 -13.95 -8.40
C LYS A 254 37.31 -12.42 -8.49
N GLU A 255 38.20 -11.69 -7.84
CA GLU A 255 38.18 -10.21 -7.84
C GLU A 255 38.17 -9.61 -9.26
N THR A 256 38.80 -10.28 -10.24
CA THR A 256 38.77 -9.85 -11.65
C THR A 256 37.35 -9.71 -12.20
N HIS A 257 36.37 -10.47 -11.72
CA HIS A 257 34.97 -10.37 -12.15
C HIS A 257 34.29 -9.14 -11.56
N ALA A 258 34.53 -8.83 -10.29
CA ALA A 258 34.05 -7.59 -9.67
C ALA A 258 34.68 -6.34 -10.33
N ILE A 259 35.97 -6.41 -10.65
CA ILE A 259 36.66 -5.32 -11.36
C ILE A 259 36.08 -5.16 -12.78
N ALA A 260 35.84 -6.26 -13.50
CA ALA A 260 35.19 -6.21 -14.81
C ALA A 260 33.79 -5.59 -14.72
N ALA A 261 32.98 -5.97 -13.73
CA ALA A 261 31.66 -5.40 -13.49
C ALA A 261 31.72 -3.88 -13.31
N HIS A 262 32.71 -3.38 -12.56
CA HIS A 262 32.87 -1.95 -12.32
C HIS A 262 33.13 -1.14 -13.60
N TYR A 263 33.82 -1.70 -14.59
CA TYR A 263 33.97 -1.04 -15.90
C TYR A 263 32.64 -0.85 -16.64
N PHE A 264 31.55 -1.49 -16.22
CA PHE A 264 30.22 -1.28 -16.77
C PHE A 264 29.33 -0.36 -15.92
N ASP A 265 29.84 0.21 -14.83
CA ASP A 265 29.10 1.20 -14.05
C ASP A 265 29.13 2.58 -14.72
N GLU A 266 27.98 3.06 -15.20
CA GLU A 266 27.84 4.39 -15.82
C GLU A 266 27.60 5.48 -14.76
N THR A 267 28.61 5.73 -13.93
CA THR A 267 28.51 6.62 -12.76
C THR A 267 28.01 8.02 -13.10
N ALA A 268 28.33 8.56 -14.29
CA ALA A 268 27.83 9.87 -14.72
C ALA A 268 26.30 9.90 -14.89
N LEU A 269 25.70 8.81 -15.39
CA LEU A 269 24.24 8.68 -15.47
C LEU A 269 23.65 8.50 -14.08
N HIS A 270 24.27 7.67 -13.24
CA HIS A 270 23.80 7.44 -11.87
C HIS A 270 23.75 8.74 -11.05
N GLU A 271 24.81 9.54 -11.09
CA GLU A 271 24.86 10.84 -10.42
C GLU A 271 23.86 11.84 -11.02
N LYS A 272 23.63 11.80 -12.34
CA LYS A 272 22.59 12.65 -12.98
C LYS A 272 21.20 12.31 -12.43
N VAL A 273 20.88 11.02 -12.29
CA VAL A 273 19.58 10.57 -11.75
C VAL A 273 19.42 10.93 -10.28
N LEU A 274 20.45 10.67 -9.45
CA LEU A 274 20.40 11.01 -8.03
C LEU A 274 20.30 12.52 -7.77
N LYS A 275 20.94 13.34 -8.59
CA LYS A 275 20.78 14.79 -8.53
C LYS A 275 19.35 15.24 -8.83
N GLY A 276 18.59 14.45 -9.58
CA GLY A 276 17.24 14.77 -10.04
C GLY A 276 17.19 15.93 -11.04
N GLY A 277 15.99 16.44 -11.26
CA GLY A 277 15.68 17.50 -12.23
C GLY A 277 14.67 17.06 -13.28
N THR A 278 14.22 18.00 -14.10
CA THR A 278 13.23 17.75 -15.16
C THR A 278 13.85 17.02 -16.36
N ASP A 279 13.11 16.08 -16.93
CA ASP A 279 13.41 15.35 -18.16
C ASP A 279 14.78 14.64 -18.12
N VAL A 280 15.16 14.13 -16.94
CA VAL A 280 16.48 13.47 -16.78
C VAL A 280 16.60 12.22 -17.65
N LEU A 281 15.50 11.48 -17.80
CA LEU A 281 15.39 10.24 -18.57
C LEU A 281 14.83 10.43 -19.98
N ASN A 282 14.27 11.59 -20.31
CA ASN A 282 13.63 11.85 -21.59
C ASN A 282 14.53 11.48 -22.79
N GLY A 283 13.96 10.72 -23.72
CA GLY A 283 14.63 10.23 -24.93
C GLY A 283 15.61 9.08 -24.69
N ARG A 284 15.79 8.59 -23.45
CA ARG A 284 16.59 7.41 -23.18
C ARG A 284 15.76 6.15 -23.43
N HIS A 285 16.38 5.15 -24.06
CA HIS A 285 15.79 3.82 -24.15
C HIS A 285 15.62 3.22 -22.74
N ALA A 286 14.38 2.88 -22.40
CA ALA A 286 13.98 2.48 -21.06
C ALA A 286 14.62 1.16 -20.63
N ASN A 287 14.43 0.09 -21.42
CA ASN A 287 15.01 -1.22 -21.13
C ASN A 287 16.56 -1.25 -21.16
N THR A 288 17.20 -0.34 -21.90
CA THR A 288 18.65 -0.15 -21.83
C THR A 288 19.07 0.45 -20.49
N THR A 289 18.25 1.33 -19.92
CA THR A 289 18.58 2.14 -18.75
C THR A 289 18.32 1.41 -17.44
N ILE A 290 17.19 0.72 -17.29
CA ILE A 290 16.79 0.04 -16.03
C ILE A 290 17.85 -0.96 -15.54
N PRO A 291 18.43 -1.86 -16.39
CA PRO A 291 19.44 -2.82 -15.94
C PRO A 291 20.75 -2.19 -15.44
N LYS A 292 21.06 -0.96 -15.84
CA LYS A 292 22.26 -0.24 -15.35
C LYS A 292 22.14 0.01 -13.84
N PHE A 293 20.94 0.38 -13.39
CA PHE A 293 20.60 0.60 -11.99
C PHE A 293 20.38 -0.71 -11.21
N LEU A 294 19.92 -1.78 -11.87
CA LEU A 294 19.98 -3.12 -11.27
C LEU A 294 21.42 -3.51 -10.91
N GLY A 295 22.37 -3.26 -11.82
CA GLY A 295 23.78 -3.51 -11.52
C GLY A 295 24.37 -2.59 -10.47
N ALA A 296 23.89 -1.34 -10.37
CA ALA A 296 24.24 -0.46 -9.26
C ALA A 296 23.79 -1.04 -7.92
N LEU A 297 22.53 -1.49 -7.83
CA LEU A 297 22.01 -2.13 -6.63
C LEU A 297 22.74 -3.45 -6.31
N LYS A 298 23.04 -4.26 -7.32
CA LYS A 298 23.81 -5.50 -7.18
C LYS A 298 25.21 -5.23 -6.62
N ARG A 299 25.88 -4.15 -7.05
CA ARG A 299 27.17 -3.73 -6.48
C ARG A 299 27.06 -3.51 -4.98
N TYR A 300 26.04 -2.76 -4.53
CA TYR A 300 25.80 -2.55 -3.11
C TYR A 300 25.60 -3.88 -2.37
N MET A 301 24.67 -4.71 -2.83
CA MET A 301 24.35 -6.00 -2.21
C MET A 301 25.57 -6.94 -2.11
N VAL A 302 26.45 -6.92 -3.11
CA VAL A 302 27.54 -7.90 -3.23
C VAL A 302 28.85 -7.38 -2.64
N LEU A 303 29.15 -6.08 -2.73
CA LEU A 303 30.47 -5.53 -2.43
C LEU A 303 30.53 -4.58 -1.23
N ASP A 304 29.41 -4.02 -0.75
CA ASP A 304 29.46 -3.07 0.36
C ASP A 304 30.17 -3.65 1.59
N GLY A 305 31.15 -2.92 2.13
CA GLY A 305 32.00 -3.36 3.23
C GLY A 305 33.05 -4.44 2.90
N LYS A 306 33.08 -4.99 1.67
CA LYS A 306 34.07 -6.00 1.24
C LYS A 306 35.35 -5.35 0.71
N THR A 307 36.46 -6.08 0.81
CA THR A 307 37.75 -5.66 0.25
C THR A 307 37.95 -6.27 -1.14
N ILE A 308 38.11 -5.43 -2.17
CA ILE A 308 38.39 -5.82 -3.56
C ILE A 308 39.65 -5.08 -4.02
N GLY A 309 40.63 -5.77 -4.60
CA GLY A 309 41.86 -5.11 -5.06
C GLY A 309 42.64 -4.40 -3.94
N GLY A 310 42.48 -4.86 -2.70
CA GLY A 310 43.09 -4.25 -1.51
C GLY A 310 42.38 -3.00 -0.97
N GLN A 311 41.20 -2.63 -1.48
CA GLN A 311 40.41 -1.50 -0.99
C GLN A 311 39.05 -1.96 -0.47
N THR A 312 38.65 -1.47 0.71
CA THR A 312 37.29 -1.65 1.21
C THR A 312 36.34 -0.80 0.38
N VAL A 313 35.30 -1.43 -0.17
CA VAL A 313 34.29 -0.78 -1.00
C VAL A 313 33.20 -0.20 -0.10
N ASP A 314 32.95 1.11 -0.23
CA ASP A 314 31.71 1.75 0.20
C ASP A 314 30.81 1.90 -1.03
N ALA A 315 29.70 1.19 -1.03
CA ALA A 315 28.72 1.18 -2.11
C ALA A 315 27.37 1.79 -1.66
N SER A 316 27.30 2.45 -0.51
CA SER A 316 26.08 3.11 -0.01
C SER A 316 25.46 4.08 -1.04
N ARG A 317 26.32 4.82 -1.75
CA ARG A 317 25.92 5.70 -2.86
C ARG A 317 25.18 4.97 -4.00
N TYR A 318 25.54 3.71 -4.25
CA TYR A 318 24.91 2.91 -5.31
C TYR A 318 23.49 2.45 -4.95
N LEU A 319 23.20 2.25 -3.66
CA LEU A 319 21.81 2.08 -3.20
C LEU A 319 20.99 3.34 -3.49
N GLN A 320 21.52 4.53 -3.15
CA GLN A 320 20.85 5.81 -3.40
C GLN A 320 20.56 6.03 -4.90
N TYR A 321 21.47 5.62 -5.79
CA TYR A 321 21.25 5.68 -7.23
C TYR A 321 20.04 4.84 -7.67
N ALA A 322 19.93 3.61 -7.15
CA ALA A 322 18.85 2.70 -7.46
C ALA A 322 17.50 3.19 -6.91
N GLU A 323 17.47 3.70 -5.68
CA GLU A 323 16.28 4.29 -5.05
C GLU A 323 15.77 5.49 -5.84
N ALA A 324 16.65 6.43 -6.16
CA ALA A 324 16.31 7.64 -6.92
C ALA A 324 15.81 7.31 -8.34
N PHE A 325 16.44 6.35 -9.02
CA PHE A 325 16.00 5.91 -10.33
C PHE A 325 14.61 5.27 -10.29
N TRP A 326 14.39 4.35 -9.35
CA TRP A 326 13.12 3.66 -9.21
C TRP A 326 11.99 4.64 -8.96
N GLU A 327 12.21 5.60 -8.06
CA GLU A 327 11.21 6.62 -7.71
C GLU A 327 10.90 7.53 -8.89
N MET A 328 11.91 7.97 -9.65
CA MET A 328 11.74 8.79 -10.85
C MET A 328 10.91 8.07 -11.93
N VAL A 329 11.18 6.78 -12.20
CA VAL A 329 10.42 5.99 -13.17
C VAL A 329 8.98 5.77 -12.71
N ARG A 330 8.78 5.41 -11.43
CA ARG A 330 7.45 5.16 -10.87
C ARG A 330 6.58 6.41 -10.92
N THR A 331 7.12 7.55 -10.53
CA THR A 331 6.34 8.78 -10.34
C THR A 331 6.03 9.49 -11.66
N HIS A 332 6.99 9.53 -12.59
CA HIS A 332 6.87 10.39 -13.79
C HIS A 332 6.60 9.64 -15.11
N HIS A 333 6.87 8.33 -15.16
CA HIS A 333 6.91 7.60 -16.44
C HIS A 333 6.10 6.31 -16.45
N THR A 334 5.29 6.02 -15.43
CA THR A 334 4.60 4.74 -15.28
C THR A 334 3.09 4.89 -15.49
N TYR A 335 2.53 4.06 -16.37
CA TYR A 335 1.09 3.91 -16.56
C TYR A 335 0.47 3.06 -15.44
N ILE A 336 -0.86 3.07 -15.33
CA ILE A 336 -1.63 2.35 -14.28
C ILE A 336 -1.31 0.85 -14.20
N THR A 337 -0.88 0.24 -15.31
CA THR A 337 -0.49 -1.19 -15.34
C THR A 337 0.87 -1.47 -14.70
N GLY A 338 1.62 -0.45 -14.30
CA GLY A 338 3.02 -0.55 -13.87
C GLY A 338 4.03 -0.56 -15.02
N GLY A 339 3.55 -0.56 -16.27
CA GLY A 339 4.39 -0.45 -17.46
C GLY A 339 4.82 0.99 -17.75
N ASN A 340 5.90 1.16 -18.50
CA ASN A 340 6.45 2.46 -18.87
C ASN A 340 6.96 2.45 -20.31
N SER A 341 7.36 3.63 -20.79
CA SER A 341 7.89 3.91 -22.13
C SER A 341 6.86 3.93 -23.26
N GLU A 342 7.21 4.68 -24.30
CA GLU A 342 6.60 4.65 -25.62
C GLU A 342 7.69 4.47 -26.67
N TRP A 343 7.45 3.59 -27.65
CA TRP A 343 8.47 3.17 -28.61
C TRP A 343 9.81 2.77 -27.94
N GLU A 344 9.75 2.11 -26.78
CA GLU A 344 10.91 1.66 -25.98
C GLU A 344 11.67 2.79 -25.24
N HIS A 345 11.24 4.04 -25.36
CA HIS A 345 11.91 5.21 -24.79
C HIS A 345 11.08 5.88 -23.69
N PHE A 346 11.77 6.44 -22.69
CA PHE A 346 11.13 7.35 -21.76
C PHE A 346 10.79 8.66 -22.49
N GLY A 347 9.56 9.12 -22.31
CA GLY A 347 9.12 10.44 -22.75
C GLY A 347 9.55 11.54 -21.78
N LYS A 348 8.93 12.70 -21.94
CA LYS A 348 9.03 13.79 -20.95
C LYS A 348 8.41 13.38 -19.63
N ASP A 349 8.86 14.00 -18.55
CA ASP A 349 8.28 13.79 -17.23
C ASP A 349 6.78 14.16 -17.28
N ASP A 350 5.94 13.31 -16.70
CA ASP A 350 4.50 13.54 -16.53
C ASP A 350 3.68 13.70 -17.84
N ILE A 351 4.25 13.35 -19.00
CA ILE A 351 3.54 13.32 -20.29
C ILE A 351 3.23 11.87 -20.66
N LEU A 352 2.04 11.39 -20.31
CA LEU A 352 1.64 10.00 -20.51
C LEU A 352 0.43 9.85 -21.44
N ASP A 353 -0.57 10.73 -21.35
CA ASP A 353 -1.78 10.70 -22.18
C ASP A 353 -1.45 11.07 -23.64
N ALA A 354 -0.64 12.12 -23.83
CA ALA A 354 -0.23 12.57 -25.16
C ALA A 354 0.67 11.54 -25.89
N GLU A 355 1.29 10.62 -25.15
CA GLU A 355 2.17 9.57 -25.67
C GLU A 355 1.51 8.18 -25.67
N ARG A 356 0.17 8.08 -25.55
CA ARG A 356 -0.51 6.78 -25.69
C ARG A 356 -0.59 6.35 -27.16
N THR A 357 0.04 5.23 -27.48
CA THR A 357 0.06 4.61 -28.81
C THR A 357 -0.16 3.09 -28.74
N ASN A 358 0.08 2.40 -29.86
CA ASN A 358 0.11 0.94 -29.95
C ASN A 358 1.45 0.32 -29.53
N CYS A 359 2.43 1.14 -29.14
CA CYS A 359 3.80 0.71 -28.83
C CYS A 359 4.26 1.20 -27.45
N ASN A 360 3.34 1.25 -26.48
CA ASN A 360 3.67 1.52 -25.08
C ASN A 360 4.05 0.24 -24.32
N CYS A 361 4.63 0.43 -23.13
CA CYS A 361 4.74 -0.60 -22.10
C CYS A 361 5.43 -1.87 -22.62
N GLU A 362 6.69 -1.73 -23.04
CA GLU A 362 7.55 -2.89 -23.37
C GLU A 362 7.65 -3.83 -22.15
N THR A 363 7.38 -5.11 -22.36
CA THR A 363 7.29 -6.11 -21.28
C THR A 363 8.62 -6.29 -20.53
N CYS A 364 9.77 -6.12 -21.19
CA CYS A 364 11.08 -6.17 -20.52
C CYS A 364 11.26 -5.08 -19.46
N ASN A 365 10.66 -3.90 -19.65
CA ASN A 365 10.77 -2.80 -18.69
C ASN A 365 10.13 -3.19 -17.37
N SER A 366 8.91 -3.72 -17.44
CA SER A 366 8.18 -4.23 -16.27
C SER A 366 8.95 -5.34 -15.58
N TYR A 367 9.49 -6.32 -16.34
CA TYR A 367 10.33 -7.39 -15.78
C TYR A 367 11.54 -6.84 -14.99
N ASN A 368 12.27 -5.87 -15.56
CA ASN A 368 13.45 -5.31 -14.90
C ASN A 368 13.09 -4.40 -13.72
N MET A 369 11.99 -3.65 -13.80
CA MET A 369 11.47 -2.87 -12.68
C MET A 369 11.03 -3.78 -11.52
N LEU A 370 10.43 -4.94 -11.80
CA LEU A 370 10.10 -5.92 -10.77
C LEU A 370 11.34 -6.49 -10.07
N LYS A 371 12.40 -6.83 -10.82
CA LYS A 371 13.68 -7.23 -10.24
C LYS A 371 14.23 -6.15 -9.30
N LEU A 372 14.11 -4.88 -9.71
CA LEU A 372 14.61 -3.74 -8.94
C LEU A 372 13.79 -3.54 -7.66
N SER A 373 12.46 -3.55 -7.77
CA SER A 373 11.55 -3.47 -6.61
C SER A 373 11.80 -4.59 -5.61
N ARG A 374 11.96 -5.84 -6.08
CA ARG A 374 12.26 -7.00 -5.21
C ARG A 374 13.51 -6.77 -4.39
N ALA A 375 14.61 -6.39 -5.04
CA ALA A 375 15.89 -6.20 -4.36
C ALA A 375 15.87 -4.98 -3.42
N LEU A 376 15.22 -3.87 -3.80
CA LEU A 376 15.05 -2.71 -2.92
C LEU A 376 14.23 -3.05 -1.67
N PHE A 377 13.18 -3.86 -1.81
CA PHE A 377 12.41 -4.32 -0.65
C PHE A 377 13.23 -5.21 0.29
N GLN A 378 14.06 -6.12 -0.24
CA GLN A 378 14.94 -6.96 0.59
C GLN A 378 15.90 -6.14 1.48
N ILE A 379 16.30 -4.97 1.00
CA ILE A 379 17.22 -4.05 1.69
C ILE A 379 16.48 -3.12 2.64
N THR A 380 15.38 -2.52 2.21
CA THR A 380 14.72 -1.40 2.89
C THR A 380 13.50 -1.80 3.71
N GLY A 381 12.81 -2.87 3.32
CA GLY A 381 11.50 -3.23 3.88
C GLY A 381 10.35 -2.29 3.52
N ASP A 382 10.56 -1.30 2.63
CA ASP A 382 9.53 -0.31 2.30
C ASP A 382 8.44 -0.91 1.41
N VAL A 383 7.20 -0.87 1.90
CA VAL A 383 6.02 -1.50 1.30
C VAL A 383 5.72 -1.01 -0.12
N LYS A 384 6.10 0.23 -0.47
CA LYS A 384 5.85 0.81 -1.81
C LYS A 384 6.43 -0.03 -2.94
N TYR A 385 7.55 -0.72 -2.68
CA TYR A 385 8.17 -1.60 -3.65
C TYR A 385 7.28 -2.82 -3.95
N MET A 386 6.58 -3.34 -2.93
CA MET A 386 5.67 -4.47 -3.07
C MET A 386 4.30 -4.05 -3.61
N ASP A 387 3.83 -2.83 -3.33
CA ASP A 387 2.65 -2.25 -3.99
C ASP A 387 2.86 -2.15 -5.51
N PHE A 388 4.01 -1.58 -5.91
CA PHE A 388 4.40 -1.55 -7.32
C PHE A 388 4.56 -2.96 -7.88
N TYR A 389 5.15 -3.88 -7.11
CA TYR A 389 5.40 -5.25 -7.56
C TYR A 389 4.09 -5.96 -7.88
N GLU A 390 3.13 -5.98 -6.94
CA GLU A 390 1.84 -6.62 -7.15
C GLU A 390 1.08 -5.98 -8.31
N ASN A 391 1.00 -4.65 -8.37
CA ASN A 391 0.32 -3.94 -9.45
C ASN A 391 0.90 -4.31 -10.82
N THR A 392 2.23 -4.29 -10.96
CA THR A 392 2.91 -4.58 -12.22
C THR A 392 2.84 -6.07 -12.56
N TYR A 393 2.91 -6.94 -11.56
CA TYR A 393 2.79 -8.38 -11.71
C TYR A 393 1.44 -8.77 -12.31
N TYR A 394 0.32 -8.32 -11.74
CA TYR A 394 -1.00 -8.61 -12.28
C TYR A 394 -1.20 -7.98 -13.65
N ASN A 395 -0.86 -6.69 -13.78
CA ASN A 395 -1.38 -5.89 -14.89
C ASN A 395 -0.46 -5.79 -16.10
N SER A 396 0.86 -6.00 -15.92
CA SER A 396 1.84 -6.05 -17.01
C SER A 396 2.36 -7.47 -17.24
N ILE A 397 2.77 -8.20 -16.19
CA ILE A 397 3.39 -9.52 -16.36
C ILE A 397 2.38 -10.59 -16.72
N LEU A 398 1.39 -10.89 -15.86
CA LEU A 398 0.38 -11.92 -16.18
C LEU A 398 -0.37 -11.58 -17.48
N SER A 399 -0.61 -10.29 -17.70
CA SER A 399 -1.24 -9.75 -18.91
C SER A 399 -0.46 -10.01 -20.20
N SER A 400 0.85 -10.27 -20.10
CA SER A 400 1.74 -10.41 -21.25
C SER A 400 1.70 -11.78 -21.93
N GLN A 401 1.17 -12.83 -21.29
CA GLN A 401 1.09 -14.16 -21.92
C GLN A 401 -0.31 -14.46 -22.41
N ASN A 402 -0.37 -15.09 -23.58
CA ASN A 402 -1.59 -15.71 -24.06
C ASN A 402 -1.82 -17.03 -23.30
N PRO A 403 -2.88 -17.16 -22.48
CA PRO A 403 -3.06 -18.32 -21.62
C PRO A 403 -3.36 -19.62 -22.39
N GLU A 404 -3.72 -19.54 -23.67
CA GLU A 404 -3.96 -20.73 -24.52
C GLU A 404 -2.68 -21.26 -25.16
N THR A 405 -1.78 -20.37 -25.57
CA THR A 405 -0.60 -20.69 -26.38
C THR A 405 0.75 -20.59 -25.67
N GLY A 406 0.83 -19.88 -24.53
CA GLY A 406 2.07 -19.61 -23.81
C GLY A 406 2.95 -18.49 -24.40
N MET A 407 2.55 -17.92 -25.55
CA MET A 407 3.35 -16.89 -26.21
C MET A 407 3.14 -15.51 -25.58
N THR A 408 4.17 -14.67 -25.64
CA THR A 408 4.21 -13.40 -24.89
C THR A 408 4.14 -12.17 -25.79
N THR A 409 3.67 -11.06 -25.24
CA THR A 409 3.63 -9.74 -25.89
C THR A 409 4.99 -9.06 -25.89
N TYR A 410 5.21 -8.17 -26.86
CA TYR A 410 6.28 -7.17 -26.77
C TYR A 410 5.76 -5.89 -26.10
N PHE A 411 4.88 -5.18 -26.81
CA PHE A 411 4.20 -3.97 -26.35
C PHE A 411 2.79 -4.26 -25.83
N GLN A 412 2.34 -3.41 -24.90
CA GLN A 412 0.99 -3.39 -24.36
C GLN A 412 0.38 -2.01 -24.60
N PRO A 413 -0.41 -1.83 -25.69
CA PRO A 413 -1.01 -0.54 -26.05
C PRO A 413 -1.75 0.17 -24.92
N MET A 414 -1.37 1.40 -24.60
CA MET A 414 -2.15 2.24 -23.68
C MET A 414 -3.18 3.13 -24.43
N ALA A 415 -3.05 3.24 -25.75
CA ALA A 415 -4.08 3.83 -26.59
C ALA A 415 -5.31 2.91 -26.69
N THR A 416 -6.49 3.49 -26.44
CA THR A 416 -7.75 2.77 -26.46
C THR A 416 -8.12 2.33 -27.88
N GLY A 417 -8.59 1.08 -28.03
CA GLY A 417 -9.04 0.52 -29.30
C GLY A 417 -8.04 -0.38 -30.00
N TYR A 418 -6.88 -0.67 -29.40
CA TYR A 418 -5.92 -1.68 -29.88
C TYR A 418 -6.10 -3.04 -29.18
N PHE A 419 -5.25 -4.01 -29.51
CA PHE A 419 -5.29 -5.37 -28.99
C PHE A 419 -3.88 -5.94 -28.75
N LYS A 420 -3.77 -7.00 -27.95
CA LYS A 420 -2.49 -7.65 -27.65
C LYS A 420 -1.99 -8.49 -28.84
N VAL A 421 -0.71 -8.35 -29.17
CA VAL A 421 -0.02 -9.17 -30.18
C VAL A 421 1.02 -10.04 -29.49
N TYR A 422 0.96 -11.35 -29.75
CA TYR A 422 1.83 -12.34 -29.13
C TYR A 422 2.89 -12.83 -30.11
N SER A 423 4.04 -13.25 -29.57
CA SER A 423 5.10 -13.91 -30.31
C SER A 423 4.65 -15.22 -30.95
N THR A 424 5.47 -15.76 -31.85
CA THR A 424 5.38 -17.15 -32.30
C THR A 424 6.56 -17.95 -31.75
N PRO A 425 6.41 -19.27 -31.50
CA PRO A 425 7.40 -20.06 -30.77
C PRO A 425 8.83 -20.02 -31.33
N PHE A 426 8.99 -20.01 -32.65
CA PHE A 426 10.32 -20.21 -33.26
C PHE A 426 10.69 -19.17 -34.33
N LYS A 427 10.00 -18.03 -34.36
CA LYS A 427 10.30 -16.95 -35.32
C LYS A 427 10.47 -15.58 -34.68
N ASN A 428 9.84 -15.35 -33.53
CA ASN A 428 9.88 -14.07 -32.83
C ASN A 428 10.78 -14.22 -31.60
N PHE A 429 12.09 -14.05 -31.81
CA PHE A 429 13.09 -14.09 -30.74
C PHE A 429 13.43 -12.69 -30.25
N TRP A 430 12.41 -11.94 -29.84
CA TRP A 430 12.58 -10.59 -29.35
C TRP A 430 13.18 -10.58 -27.94
N CYS A 431 13.63 -9.42 -27.44
CA CYS A 431 13.98 -9.26 -26.02
C CYS A 431 12.82 -9.70 -25.09
N CYS A 432 11.59 -9.26 -25.39
CA CYS A 432 10.38 -9.60 -24.62
C CYS A 432 10.00 -11.09 -24.69
N THR A 433 10.44 -11.82 -25.72
CA THR A 433 10.33 -13.28 -25.74
C THR A 433 11.29 -13.90 -24.74
N GLY A 434 12.52 -13.36 -24.65
CA GLY A 434 13.50 -13.73 -23.64
C GLY A 434 13.01 -13.53 -22.21
N SER A 435 12.65 -12.29 -21.84
CA SER A 435 12.12 -12.02 -20.50
C SER A 435 10.77 -12.70 -20.25
N GLY A 436 9.98 -12.93 -21.29
CA GLY A 436 8.74 -13.71 -21.24
C GLY A 436 8.97 -15.11 -20.67
N MET A 437 9.94 -15.84 -21.21
CA MET A 437 10.27 -17.19 -20.71
C MET A 437 10.66 -17.18 -19.22
N GLU A 438 11.39 -16.15 -18.78
CA GLU A 438 11.79 -16.02 -17.37
C GLU A 438 10.64 -15.60 -16.45
N ASN A 439 9.70 -14.78 -16.92
CA ASN A 439 8.56 -14.34 -16.10
C ASN A 439 7.73 -15.53 -15.63
N PHE A 440 7.36 -16.42 -16.55
CA PHE A 440 6.36 -17.46 -16.29
C PHE A 440 6.93 -18.71 -15.60
N THR A 441 8.25 -18.80 -15.46
CA THR A 441 8.91 -19.86 -14.69
C THR A 441 9.06 -19.52 -13.20
N LYS A 442 8.79 -18.27 -12.79
CA LYS A 442 9.06 -17.77 -11.43
C LYS A 442 7.93 -16.98 -10.76
N LEU A 443 6.67 -17.13 -11.19
CA LEU A 443 5.53 -16.29 -10.74
C LEU A 443 5.34 -16.19 -9.21
N GLY A 444 5.76 -17.20 -8.43
CA GLY A 444 5.64 -17.23 -6.97
C GLY A 444 6.85 -16.69 -6.20
N ASP A 445 7.93 -16.29 -6.87
CA ASP A 445 9.24 -16.08 -6.23
C ASP A 445 9.27 -14.97 -5.17
N THR A 446 8.38 -13.99 -5.27
CA THR A 446 8.35 -12.76 -4.45
C THR A 446 7.14 -12.72 -3.49
N MET A 447 6.29 -13.75 -3.52
CA MET A 447 5.10 -13.83 -2.68
C MET A 447 5.43 -13.80 -1.19
N TYR A 448 6.51 -14.48 -0.83
CA TYR A 448 6.96 -14.64 0.53
C TYR A 448 8.41 -14.19 0.67
N MET A 449 8.72 -13.56 1.79
CA MET A 449 10.08 -13.28 2.24
C MET A 449 10.16 -13.47 3.75
N HIS A 450 11.36 -13.55 4.33
CA HIS A 450 11.51 -13.82 5.75
C HIS A 450 12.70 -13.12 6.38
N ARG A 451 12.64 -12.98 7.71
CA ARG A 451 13.76 -12.58 8.56
C ARG A 451 13.66 -13.31 9.89
N GLY A 452 14.55 -14.28 10.13
CA GLY A 452 14.43 -15.16 11.30
C GLY A 452 13.11 -15.95 11.24
N ASN A 453 12.26 -15.78 12.25
CA ASN A 453 10.91 -16.36 12.36
C ASN A 453 9.78 -15.43 11.88
N VAL A 454 10.11 -14.31 11.23
CA VAL A 454 9.15 -13.38 10.64
C VAL A 454 8.92 -13.75 9.18
N LEU A 455 7.66 -13.98 8.79
CA LEU A 455 7.22 -14.22 7.42
C LEU A 455 6.51 -12.97 6.87
N TYR A 456 7.08 -12.36 5.84
CA TYR A 456 6.46 -11.32 5.05
C TYR A 456 5.64 -11.95 3.93
N VAL A 457 4.33 -11.68 3.93
CA VAL A 457 3.40 -12.08 2.88
C VAL A 457 3.10 -10.85 2.02
N ASN A 458 3.63 -10.84 0.80
CA ASN A 458 3.63 -9.67 -0.05
C ASN A 458 2.40 -9.59 -0.96
N TYR A 459 1.82 -10.69 -1.44
CA TYR A 459 0.59 -10.63 -2.25
C TYR A 459 -0.21 -11.93 -2.21
N TYR A 460 -1.49 -11.83 -2.57
CA TYR A 460 -2.52 -12.77 -2.13
C TYR A 460 -3.03 -13.68 -3.27
N GLN A 461 -2.23 -14.66 -3.69
CA GLN A 461 -2.63 -15.73 -4.63
C GLN A 461 -2.51 -17.13 -4.03
N SER A 462 -3.31 -18.09 -4.49
CA SER A 462 -3.25 -19.44 -3.93
C SER A 462 -1.88 -20.09 -4.13
N SER A 463 -1.28 -20.56 -3.04
CA SER A 463 0.06 -21.18 -3.05
C SER A 463 0.35 -21.99 -1.78
N VAL A 464 1.47 -22.72 -1.79
CA VAL A 464 2.01 -23.45 -0.64
C VAL A 464 3.46 -23.08 -0.46
N LEU A 465 3.82 -22.58 0.72
CA LEU A 465 5.20 -22.30 1.15
C LEU A 465 5.71 -23.43 2.03
N ASN A 466 6.86 -24.01 1.69
CA ASN A 466 7.63 -24.91 2.53
C ASN A 466 8.76 -24.14 3.22
N TRP A 467 8.52 -23.71 4.46
CA TRP A 467 9.50 -22.97 5.26
C TRP A 467 10.38 -23.93 6.05
N ASN A 468 11.38 -24.49 5.36
CA ASN A 468 12.25 -25.53 5.91
C ASN A 468 12.98 -25.11 7.20
N ASP A 469 13.46 -23.86 7.28
CA ASP A 469 14.18 -23.32 8.44
C ASP A 469 13.34 -23.32 9.72
N GLN A 470 12.01 -23.23 9.60
CA GLN A 470 11.07 -23.28 10.72
C GLN A 470 10.34 -24.63 10.83
N ASN A 471 10.63 -25.59 9.95
CA ASN A 471 9.91 -26.87 9.84
C ASN A 471 8.38 -26.68 9.76
N VAL A 472 7.95 -25.70 8.96
CA VAL A 472 6.55 -25.31 8.80
C VAL A 472 6.19 -25.24 7.32
N THR A 473 4.99 -25.70 6.98
CA THR A 473 4.34 -25.45 5.69
C THR A 473 3.18 -24.48 5.91
N VAL A 474 3.07 -23.48 5.04
CA VAL A 474 1.96 -22.52 5.03
C VAL A 474 1.19 -22.68 3.72
N THR A 475 -0.08 -23.04 3.80
CA THR A 475 -0.98 -23.11 2.65
C THR A 475 -1.83 -21.85 2.59
N GLN A 476 -1.70 -21.09 1.51
CA GLN A 476 -2.52 -19.91 1.21
C GLN A 476 -3.61 -20.27 0.19
N GLU A 477 -4.86 -20.11 0.59
CA GLU A 477 -6.04 -20.24 -0.27
C GLU A 477 -6.64 -18.83 -0.44
N SER A 478 -6.58 -18.28 -1.65
CA SER A 478 -7.03 -16.90 -1.92
C SER A 478 -8.21 -16.88 -2.89
N SER A 479 -9.20 -16.05 -2.57
CA SER A 479 -10.26 -15.67 -3.52
C SER A 479 -9.95 -14.39 -4.30
N VAL A 480 -8.89 -13.66 -3.95
CA VAL A 480 -8.50 -12.41 -4.65
C VAL A 480 -8.00 -12.75 -6.07
N PRO A 481 -8.46 -12.05 -7.12
CA PRO A 481 -9.29 -10.84 -7.10
C PRO A 481 -10.81 -11.08 -7.24
N ASP A 482 -11.30 -12.32 -7.35
CA ASP A 482 -12.73 -12.60 -7.56
C ASP A 482 -13.58 -12.31 -6.30
N GLY A 483 -13.02 -12.57 -5.13
CA GLY A 483 -13.53 -12.25 -3.80
C GLY A 483 -12.47 -11.61 -2.90
N GLU A 484 -12.82 -11.38 -1.63
CA GLU A 484 -12.02 -10.56 -0.70
C GLU A 484 -11.34 -11.38 0.41
N THR A 485 -11.47 -12.70 0.40
CA THR A 485 -11.00 -13.56 1.50
C THR A 485 -9.72 -14.31 1.14
N VAL A 486 -8.82 -14.44 2.12
CA VAL A 486 -7.59 -15.23 2.03
C VAL A 486 -7.44 -16.04 3.30
N LYS A 487 -7.11 -17.31 3.17
CA LYS A 487 -6.93 -18.23 4.29
C LYS A 487 -5.52 -18.81 4.29
N PHE A 488 -4.86 -18.78 5.44
CA PHE A 488 -3.55 -19.35 5.67
C PHE A 488 -3.69 -20.50 6.66
N THR A 489 -3.35 -21.71 6.24
CA THR A 489 -3.34 -22.88 7.12
C THR A 489 -1.90 -23.29 7.42
N VAL A 490 -1.56 -23.38 8.70
CA VAL A 490 -0.23 -23.77 9.19
C VAL A 490 -0.18 -25.29 9.38
N SER A 491 0.91 -25.91 8.92
CA SER A 491 1.26 -27.30 9.20
C SER A 491 2.68 -27.35 9.75
N GLY A 492 2.87 -28.01 10.89
CA GLY A 492 4.08 -27.89 11.71
C GLY A 492 3.82 -27.09 12.98
N SER A 493 4.87 -26.80 13.75
CA SER A 493 4.74 -26.01 14.99
C SER A 493 5.96 -25.14 15.24
N GLY A 494 5.73 -23.89 15.63
CA GLY A 494 6.80 -22.95 15.93
C GLY A 494 6.26 -21.59 16.37
N ASP A 495 7.13 -20.80 17.00
CA ASP A 495 6.86 -19.40 17.34
C ASP A 495 7.12 -18.55 16.10
N LEU A 496 6.04 -18.10 15.43
CA LEU A 496 6.12 -17.38 14.16
C LEU A 496 5.49 -15.99 14.29
N GLU A 497 5.95 -15.08 13.44
CA GLU A 497 5.31 -13.80 13.20
C GLU A 497 4.94 -13.69 11.72
N PHE A 498 3.65 -13.62 11.41
CA PHE A 498 3.15 -13.33 10.08
C PHE A 498 3.00 -11.81 9.93
N ARG A 499 3.58 -11.27 8.87
CA ARG A 499 3.42 -9.89 8.42
C ARG A 499 2.67 -9.92 7.10
N PHE A 500 1.40 -9.56 7.13
CA PHE A 500 0.54 -9.48 5.94
C PHE A 500 0.55 -8.06 5.41
N ARG A 501 1.03 -7.84 4.18
CA ARG A 501 1.04 -6.49 3.59
C ARG A 501 -0.36 -5.90 3.58
N GLN A 502 -0.52 -4.63 3.93
CA GLN A 502 -1.74 -3.87 3.68
C GLN A 502 -1.60 -3.19 2.31
N PRO A 503 -2.24 -3.68 1.25
CA PRO A 503 -2.04 -3.11 -0.08
C PRO A 503 -2.63 -1.70 -0.22
N ASP A 504 -1.99 -0.86 -1.04
CA ASP A 504 -2.46 0.50 -1.39
C ASP A 504 -3.90 0.55 -1.96
N TRP A 505 -4.37 -0.55 -2.52
CA TRP A 505 -5.69 -0.66 -3.12
C TRP A 505 -6.81 -0.98 -2.13
N LEU A 506 -6.52 -1.28 -0.85
CA LEU A 506 -7.56 -1.57 0.15
C LEU A 506 -8.62 -0.45 0.18
N ALA A 507 -9.88 -0.86 0.25
CA ALA A 507 -11.04 0.02 0.31
C ALA A 507 -11.59 0.22 1.72
N GLY A 508 -10.88 -0.29 2.73
CA GLY A 508 -11.21 -0.24 4.14
C GLY A 508 -10.20 -1.07 4.93
N ASP A 509 -10.44 -1.21 6.24
CA ASP A 509 -9.55 -1.98 7.09
C ASP A 509 -9.55 -3.46 6.73
N MET A 510 -8.34 -4.04 6.68
CA MET A 510 -8.21 -5.48 6.64
C MET A 510 -8.73 -6.06 7.96
N THR A 511 -9.53 -7.13 7.90
CA THR A 511 -9.93 -7.86 9.12
C THR A 511 -9.21 -9.20 9.21
N VAL A 512 -8.87 -9.61 10.43
CA VAL A 512 -8.11 -10.84 10.69
C VAL A 512 -8.89 -11.71 11.67
N LYS A 513 -8.96 -13.01 11.39
CA LYS A 513 -9.38 -14.04 12.34
C LYS A 513 -8.28 -15.06 12.53
N LEU A 514 -8.07 -15.48 13.78
CA LEU A 514 -7.21 -16.60 14.13
C LEU A 514 -8.11 -17.70 14.71
N ASN A 515 -8.11 -18.88 14.09
CA ASN A 515 -8.94 -20.02 14.48
C ASN A 515 -10.43 -19.66 14.65
N GLY A 516 -10.96 -18.86 13.71
CA GLY A 516 -12.35 -18.39 13.69
C GLY A 516 -12.67 -17.22 14.62
N SER A 517 -11.76 -16.85 15.52
CA SER A 517 -11.96 -15.72 16.45
C SER A 517 -11.33 -14.44 15.89
N LYS A 518 -12.00 -13.30 16.01
CA LYS A 518 -11.47 -11.98 15.61
C LYS A 518 -10.12 -11.75 16.29
N TYR A 519 -9.10 -11.41 15.52
CA TYR A 519 -7.76 -11.12 16.00
C TYR A 519 -7.48 -9.62 15.89
N SER A 520 -7.16 -8.99 17.02
CA SER A 520 -6.73 -7.59 17.04
C SER A 520 -5.24 -7.52 16.73
N TYR A 521 -4.87 -6.76 15.69
CA TYR A 521 -3.50 -6.70 15.20
C TYR A 521 -2.90 -5.30 15.34
N LYS A 522 -1.57 -5.22 15.16
CA LYS A 522 -0.84 -3.96 14.98
C LYS A 522 -0.35 -3.87 13.54
N THR A 523 -0.26 -2.65 13.02
CA THR A 523 0.44 -2.38 11.76
C THR A 523 1.87 -1.94 12.05
N VAL A 524 2.84 -2.55 11.38
CA VAL A 524 4.26 -2.20 11.42
C VAL A 524 4.75 -2.10 9.98
N ASP A 525 5.27 -0.94 9.59
CA ASP A 525 5.86 -0.69 8.26
C ASP A 525 4.95 -1.06 7.08
N GLY A 526 3.63 -0.85 7.20
CA GLY A 526 2.64 -1.21 6.17
C GLY A 526 2.19 -2.68 6.21
N TYR A 527 2.56 -3.44 7.24
CA TYR A 527 2.16 -4.84 7.42
C TYR A 527 1.34 -5.04 8.69
N THR A 528 0.25 -5.79 8.57
CA THR A 528 -0.50 -6.33 9.72
C THR A 528 0.24 -7.51 10.33
N VAL A 529 0.48 -7.42 11.64
CA VAL A 529 1.27 -8.39 12.40
C VAL A 529 0.37 -9.36 13.16
N VAL A 530 0.59 -10.66 12.95
CA VAL A 530 -0.03 -11.76 13.70
C VAL A 530 1.09 -12.66 14.22
N SER A 531 1.32 -12.62 15.53
CA SER A 531 2.41 -13.38 16.18
C SER A 531 1.86 -14.35 17.21
N GLY A 532 2.50 -15.51 17.35
CA GLY A 532 2.13 -16.51 18.34
C GLY A 532 2.83 -17.86 18.16
N SER A 533 2.55 -18.78 19.07
CA SER A 533 2.95 -20.18 18.95
C SER A 533 1.93 -20.90 18.07
N PHE A 534 2.29 -21.15 16.82
CA PHE A 534 1.43 -21.85 15.87
C PHE A 534 1.66 -23.36 15.92
N SER A 535 0.60 -24.09 15.60
CA SER A 535 0.53 -25.54 15.56
C SER A 535 -0.22 -26.01 14.32
N THR A 536 -0.06 -27.29 13.98
CA THR A 536 -0.71 -27.88 12.80
C THR A 536 -2.22 -27.71 12.88
N GLY A 537 -2.79 -27.14 11.83
CA GLY A 537 -4.22 -26.89 11.71
C GLY A 537 -4.65 -25.50 12.16
N ASP A 538 -3.73 -24.67 12.68
CA ASP A 538 -4.04 -23.26 12.93
C ASP A 538 -4.33 -22.52 11.62
N VAL A 539 -5.34 -21.67 11.66
CA VAL A 539 -5.86 -20.94 10.50
C VAL A 539 -5.87 -19.45 10.79
N ILE A 540 -5.26 -18.68 9.89
CA ILE A 540 -5.38 -17.23 9.83
C ILE A 540 -6.25 -16.89 8.61
N GLU A 541 -7.37 -16.19 8.82
CA GLU A 541 -8.24 -15.70 7.76
C GLU A 541 -8.14 -14.18 7.66
N LEU A 542 -7.93 -13.68 6.45
CA LEU A 542 -7.92 -12.26 6.12
C LEU A 542 -9.16 -11.94 5.28
N THR A 543 -9.76 -10.77 5.52
CA THR A 543 -10.68 -10.13 4.57
C THR A 543 -10.06 -8.81 4.11
N LEU A 544 -9.97 -8.62 2.80
CA LEU A 544 -9.31 -7.53 2.10
C LEU A 544 -10.36 -6.75 1.29
N PRO A 545 -11.00 -5.71 1.87
CA PRO A 545 -12.05 -4.97 1.17
C PRO A 545 -11.55 -4.37 -0.14
N MET A 546 -12.27 -4.59 -1.23
CA MET A 546 -11.94 -4.11 -2.57
C MET A 546 -13.05 -3.21 -3.11
N ALA A 547 -12.64 -2.07 -3.67
CA ALA A 547 -13.52 -1.17 -4.39
C ALA A 547 -12.86 -0.73 -5.70
N VAL A 548 -13.69 -0.22 -6.61
CA VAL A 548 -13.21 0.48 -7.79
C VAL A 548 -12.59 1.79 -7.35
N LYS A 549 -11.36 2.05 -7.78
CA LYS A 549 -10.68 3.36 -7.66
C LYS A 549 -10.41 3.90 -9.07
N ALA A 550 -10.58 5.21 -9.24
CA ALA A 550 -10.34 5.92 -10.50
C ALA A 550 -8.99 6.65 -10.46
N TYR A 551 -8.23 6.58 -11.55
CA TYR A 551 -6.88 7.12 -11.66
C TYR A 551 -6.77 8.00 -12.91
N VAL A 552 -6.19 9.19 -12.74
CA VAL A 552 -5.95 10.13 -13.85
C VAL A 552 -4.52 10.02 -14.39
N LEU A 553 -4.32 10.48 -15.62
CA LEU A 553 -2.99 10.76 -16.14
C LEU A 553 -2.57 12.20 -15.80
N PRO A 554 -1.30 12.44 -15.47
CA PRO A 554 -0.83 13.74 -14.98
C PRO A 554 -0.98 14.87 -16.01
N ASP A 555 -0.86 14.58 -17.31
CA ASP A 555 -1.02 15.55 -18.40
C ASP A 555 -2.47 15.75 -18.87
N ASN A 556 -3.42 14.95 -18.37
CA ASN A 556 -4.83 15.09 -18.75
C ASN A 556 -5.79 14.71 -17.60
N PRO A 557 -6.38 15.70 -16.88
CA PRO A 557 -7.27 15.45 -15.76
C PRO A 557 -8.64 14.85 -16.15
N ASN A 558 -8.92 14.73 -17.45
CA ASN A 558 -10.12 14.08 -17.96
C ASN A 558 -9.87 12.62 -18.40
N SER A 559 -8.62 12.14 -18.42
CA SER A 559 -8.27 10.78 -18.85
C SER A 559 -8.25 9.84 -17.65
N TYR A 560 -9.28 8.99 -17.50
CA TYR A 560 -9.44 8.09 -16.37
C TYR A 560 -9.26 6.62 -16.74
N ALA A 561 -8.61 5.87 -15.85
CA ALA A 561 -8.58 4.42 -15.82
C ALA A 561 -8.97 3.89 -14.43
N PHE A 562 -9.33 2.61 -14.34
CA PHE A 562 -9.91 2.04 -13.12
C PHE A 562 -9.13 0.80 -12.65
N LYS A 563 -8.97 0.66 -11.33
CA LYS A 563 -8.57 -0.61 -10.69
C LYS A 563 -9.67 -1.11 -9.76
N TYR A 564 -9.81 -2.42 -9.63
CA TYR A 564 -10.58 -3.07 -8.57
C TYR A 564 -9.64 -4.00 -7.80
N GLY A 565 -9.32 -3.64 -6.55
CA GLY A 565 -8.22 -4.27 -5.83
C GLY A 565 -6.89 -4.22 -6.62
N PRO A 566 -6.15 -5.34 -6.77
CA PRO A 566 -4.86 -5.33 -7.45
C PRO A 566 -4.96 -5.27 -8.99
N VAL A 567 -6.16 -5.36 -9.58
CA VAL A 567 -6.33 -5.51 -11.03
C VAL A 567 -6.81 -4.24 -11.72
N VAL A 568 -6.10 -3.85 -12.77
CA VAL A 568 -6.54 -2.85 -13.75
C VAL A 568 -7.71 -3.41 -14.54
N LEU A 569 -8.71 -2.58 -14.76
CA LEU A 569 -9.88 -2.88 -15.55
C LEU A 569 -9.75 -2.30 -16.97
N SER A 570 -10.13 -3.07 -17.99
CA SER A 570 -10.19 -2.60 -19.37
C SER A 570 -11.51 -2.93 -20.05
N ALA A 571 -12.03 -1.97 -20.81
CA ALA A 571 -13.28 -2.08 -21.53
C ALA A 571 -13.17 -3.06 -22.71
N GLU A 572 -14.18 -3.90 -22.90
CA GLU A 572 -14.30 -4.84 -24.00
C GLU A 572 -14.72 -4.14 -25.31
N LEU A 573 -13.88 -4.16 -26.36
CA LEU A 573 -14.14 -3.47 -27.64
C LEU A 573 -14.30 -4.40 -28.84
N GLY A 574 -14.41 -5.72 -28.60
CA GLY A 574 -14.65 -6.73 -29.63
C GLY A 574 -13.47 -7.03 -30.55
N THR A 575 -13.70 -7.81 -31.60
CA THR A 575 -12.64 -8.43 -32.43
C THR A 575 -12.53 -7.87 -33.85
N ALA A 576 -13.20 -6.75 -34.14
CA ALA A 576 -13.27 -6.19 -35.48
C ALA A 576 -11.89 -5.79 -36.03
N ASN A 577 -11.55 -6.21 -37.25
CA ASN A 577 -10.35 -5.78 -37.98
C ASN A 577 -9.02 -5.91 -37.20
N MET A 578 -8.81 -6.97 -36.40
CA MET A 578 -7.56 -7.18 -35.64
C MET A 578 -6.38 -7.57 -36.55
N LYS A 579 -5.87 -6.60 -37.33
CA LYS A 579 -4.71 -6.76 -38.21
C LYS A 579 -3.42 -6.47 -37.47
N GLN A 580 -2.41 -7.31 -37.68
CA GLN A 580 -1.06 -7.10 -37.17
C GLN A 580 -0.20 -6.39 -38.22
N GLY A 581 0.67 -5.49 -37.76
CA GLY A 581 1.73 -4.84 -38.52
C GLY A 581 3.09 -5.16 -37.90
N GLN A 582 4.13 -4.48 -38.40
CA GLN A 582 5.49 -4.62 -37.88
C GLN A 582 6.17 -3.28 -37.75
N THR A 583 7.13 -3.19 -36.83
CA THR A 583 7.97 -2.01 -36.61
C THR A 583 9.40 -2.39 -36.24
N GLY A 584 10.31 -1.41 -36.30
CA GLY A 584 11.71 -1.57 -35.94
C GLY A 584 12.34 -2.78 -36.63
N MET A 585 12.94 -3.66 -35.83
CA MET A 585 13.54 -4.91 -36.29
C MET A 585 12.51 -6.06 -36.40
N ASN A 586 11.37 -5.85 -37.07
CA ASN A 586 10.28 -6.84 -37.23
C ASN A 586 9.61 -7.25 -35.89
N VAL A 587 9.40 -6.29 -34.99
CA VAL A 587 8.52 -6.48 -33.82
C VAL A 587 7.07 -6.39 -34.29
N ALA A 588 6.22 -7.35 -33.90
CA ALA A 588 4.82 -7.37 -34.32
C ALA A 588 3.98 -6.47 -33.41
N ILE A 589 3.08 -5.69 -34.02
CA ILE A 589 2.25 -4.68 -33.34
C ILE A 589 0.82 -4.71 -33.88
N PRO A 590 -0.19 -4.26 -33.13
CA PRO A 590 -1.53 -4.11 -33.69
C PRO A 590 -1.56 -2.88 -34.61
N ALA A 591 -2.02 -3.05 -35.86
CA ALA A 591 -1.87 -2.03 -36.90
C ALA A 591 -2.89 -0.89 -36.78
N ASP A 592 -4.17 -1.23 -36.69
CA ASP A 592 -5.27 -0.26 -36.78
C ASP A 592 -5.90 -0.01 -35.40
N GLN A 593 -6.09 1.26 -35.05
CA GLN A 593 -6.95 1.64 -33.93
C GLN A 593 -8.42 1.50 -34.33
N VAL A 594 -9.22 0.81 -33.51
CA VAL A 594 -10.67 0.72 -33.74
C VAL A 594 -11.38 0.97 -32.41
N VAL A 595 -11.99 2.14 -32.30
CA VAL A 595 -12.83 2.56 -31.17
C VAL A 595 -13.88 3.54 -31.72
N GLY A 596 -15.11 3.47 -31.21
CA GLY A 596 -16.19 4.37 -31.63
C GLY A 596 -15.93 5.80 -31.17
N ASN A 597 -16.20 6.09 -29.89
CA ASN A 597 -15.95 7.39 -29.28
C ASN A 597 -15.23 7.20 -27.94
N GLN A 598 -14.06 7.83 -27.75
CA GLN A 598 -13.32 7.76 -26.48
C GLN A 598 -13.81 8.79 -25.45
N LYS A 599 -14.59 9.78 -25.87
CA LYS A 599 -15.20 10.76 -24.99
C LYS A 599 -16.48 10.20 -24.38
N ILE A 600 -16.51 10.11 -23.06
CA ILE A 600 -17.66 9.73 -22.25
C ILE A 600 -18.21 11.00 -21.62
N THR A 601 -19.49 11.29 -21.89
CA THR A 601 -20.19 12.43 -21.31
C THR A 601 -21.12 11.93 -20.23
N LEU A 602 -21.04 12.50 -19.03
CA LEU A 602 -21.94 12.16 -17.93
C LEU A 602 -23.38 12.56 -18.25
N ASN A 603 -24.33 11.76 -17.79
CA ASN A 603 -25.73 12.14 -17.84
C ASN A 603 -25.98 13.35 -16.92
N ALA A 604 -27.05 14.11 -17.17
CA ALA A 604 -27.31 15.35 -16.40
C ALA A 604 -27.53 15.07 -14.91
N GLU A 605 -28.16 13.94 -14.57
CA GLU A 605 -28.44 13.49 -13.21
C GLU A 605 -27.21 12.95 -12.47
N SER A 606 -26.09 12.76 -13.16
CA SER A 606 -24.86 12.22 -12.56
C SER A 606 -23.95 13.28 -11.93
N GLY A 607 -24.36 14.55 -11.98
CA GLY A 607 -23.69 15.66 -11.28
C GLY A 607 -22.34 16.06 -11.89
N SER A 608 -21.45 16.55 -11.03
CA SER A 608 -20.10 16.97 -11.44
C SER A 608 -19.18 15.78 -11.72
N LEU A 609 -18.17 15.99 -12.58
CA LEU A 609 -17.15 14.96 -12.84
C LEU A 609 -16.41 14.53 -11.56
N LYS A 610 -16.11 15.48 -10.68
CA LYS A 610 -15.42 15.23 -9.40
C LYS A 610 -16.23 14.28 -8.51
N ASN A 611 -17.53 14.56 -8.34
CA ASN A 611 -18.43 13.74 -7.54
C ASN A 611 -18.68 12.36 -8.18
N TYR A 612 -18.84 12.30 -9.51
CA TYR A 612 -19.00 11.03 -10.24
C TYR A 612 -17.81 10.09 -10.03
N MET A 613 -16.58 10.61 -10.12
CA MET A 613 -15.36 9.81 -9.92
C MET A 613 -15.15 9.43 -8.47
N PHE A 614 -15.52 10.31 -7.54
CA PHE A 614 -15.53 9.98 -6.11
C PHE A 614 -16.50 8.84 -5.79
N LYS A 615 -17.68 8.82 -6.44
CA LYS A 615 -18.70 7.77 -6.31
C LYS A 615 -18.60 6.68 -7.39
N ILE A 616 -17.42 6.43 -7.95
CA ILE A 616 -17.28 5.54 -9.11
C ILE A 616 -17.85 4.14 -8.89
N ASN A 617 -17.89 3.64 -7.65
CA ASN A 617 -18.47 2.33 -7.30
C ASN A 617 -19.98 2.25 -7.57
N ASP A 618 -20.70 3.38 -7.51
CA ASP A 618 -22.13 3.44 -7.84
C ASP A 618 -22.36 3.35 -9.36
N TYR A 619 -21.36 3.76 -10.15
CA TYR A 619 -21.47 3.89 -11.59
C TYR A 619 -20.77 2.79 -12.37
N LEU A 620 -19.70 2.19 -11.84
CA LEU A 620 -18.97 1.06 -12.40
C LEU A 620 -19.39 -0.23 -11.67
N VAL A 621 -20.62 -0.64 -11.91
CA VAL A 621 -21.30 -1.67 -11.12
C VAL A 621 -20.78 -3.06 -11.44
N LYS A 622 -20.23 -3.75 -10.44
CA LYS A 622 -19.76 -5.14 -10.53
C LYS A 622 -20.93 -6.11 -10.69
N ASP A 623 -20.80 -7.07 -11.59
CA ASP A 623 -21.69 -8.23 -11.69
C ASP A 623 -21.53 -9.16 -10.48
N ALA A 624 -22.63 -9.66 -9.93
CA ALA A 624 -22.60 -10.42 -8.68
C ALA A 624 -21.81 -11.74 -8.77
N ASN A 625 -21.70 -12.33 -9.97
CA ASN A 625 -21.12 -13.65 -10.17
C ASN A 625 -19.83 -13.63 -11.01
N SER A 626 -19.32 -12.45 -11.37
CA SER A 626 -18.11 -12.33 -12.20
C SER A 626 -17.37 -11.02 -11.97
N LEU A 627 -16.08 -10.99 -12.29
CA LEU A 627 -15.30 -9.74 -12.37
C LEU A 627 -15.61 -8.99 -13.67
N LYS A 628 -16.88 -8.65 -13.88
CA LYS A 628 -17.35 -7.78 -14.96
C LYS A 628 -17.99 -6.56 -14.35
N PHE A 629 -17.66 -5.38 -14.87
CA PHE A 629 -18.17 -4.12 -14.37
C PHE A 629 -18.85 -3.36 -15.49
N THR A 630 -20.07 -2.88 -15.27
CA THR A 630 -20.82 -2.11 -16.27
C THR A 630 -20.82 -0.64 -15.89
N LEU A 631 -20.34 0.21 -16.80
CA LEU A 631 -20.42 1.67 -16.65
C LEU A 631 -21.87 2.15 -16.87
N THR A 632 -22.34 3.01 -15.97
CA THR A 632 -23.67 3.62 -15.96
C THR A 632 -23.60 5.12 -15.65
N GLY A 633 -24.70 5.86 -15.79
CA GLY A 633 -24.69 7.33 -15.55
C GLY A 633 -23.95 8.13 -16.62
N ALA A 634 -23.72 7.56 -17.80
CA ALA A 634 -23.04 8.20 -18.91
C ALA A 634 -23.66 7.83 -20.26
N ASP A 635 -23.29 8.57 -21.30
CA ASP A 635 -23.76 8.41 -22.68
C ASP A 635 -23.28 7.12 -23.37
N GLN A 636 -22.35 6.39 -22.76
CA GLN A 636 -21.82 5.12 -23.24
C GLN A 636 -22.01 4.00 -22.22
N LYS A 637 -22.41 2.82 -22.71
CA LYS A 637 -22.48 1.59 -21.93
C LYS A 637 -21.29 0.70 -22.26
N LEU A 638 -20.29 0.69 -21.37
CA LEU A 638 -19.07 -0.11 -21.50
C LEU A 638 -19.04 -1.19 -20.43
N THR A 639 -18.53 -2.37 -20.81
CA THR A 639 -18.25 -3.45 -19.87
C THR A 639 -16.74 -3.58 -19.69
N PHE A 640 -16.28 -3.56 -18.45
CA PHE A 640 -14.88 -3.67 -18.07
C PHE A 640 -14.59 -5.02 -17.41
N THR A 641 -13.42 -5.60 -17.70
CA THR A 641 -12.90 -6.83 -17.08
C THR A 641 -11.45 -6.67 -16.65
N PRO A 642 -10.93 -7.51 -15.73
CA PRO A 642 -9.51 -7.52 -15.38
C PRO A 642 -8.63 -7.63 -16.64
N HIS A 643 -7.74 -6.66 -16.81
CA HIS A 643 -6.95 -6.47 -18.03
C HIS A 643 -6.11 -7.70 -18.39
N TYR A 644 -5.55 -8.37 -17.38
CA TYR A 644 -4.74 -9.57 -17.58
C TYR A 644 -5.55 -10.77 -18.11
N ARG A 645 -6.87 -10.82 -17.88
CA ARG A 645 -7.78 -11.84 -18.43
C ARG A 645 -8.23 -11.51 -19.86
N GLN A 646 -7.92 -10.33 -20.38
CA GLN A 646 -8.34 -9.90 -21.71
C GLN A 646 -7.23 -10.18 -22.74
N TYR A 647 -7.41 -11.23 -23.55
CA TYR A 647 -6.39 -11.69 -24.50
C TYR A 647 -6.89 -11.94 -25.93
N GLN A 648 -8.21 -11.99 -26.15
CA GLN A 648 -8.82 -12.36 -27.44
C GLN A 648 -9.35 -11.18 -28.27
N GLN A 649 -9.38 -9.97 -27.71
CA GLN A 649 -10.12 -8.85 -28.29
C GLN A 649 -9.43 -7.50 -28.07
N ARG A 650 -9.99 -6.46 -28.70
CA ARG A 650 -9.59 -5.06 -28.50
C ARG A 650 -10.03 -4.56 -27.13
N TYR A 651 -9.30 -3.58 -26.62
CA TYR A 651 -9.52 -3.04 -25.29
C TYR A 651 -9.30 -1.54 -25.15
N GLY A 652 -9.83 -0.97 -24.08
CA GLY A 652 -9.56 0.41 -23.64
C GLY A 652 -9.38 0.50 -22.14
N ILE A 653 -8.20 0.94 -21.69
CA ILE A 653 -7.90 1.19 -20.27
C ILE A 653 -8.29 2.62 -19.89
N TYR A 654 -7.81 3.61 -20.65
CA TYR A 654 -8.03 5.03 -20.39
C TYR A 654 -9.13 5.61 -21.28
N TRP A 655 -10.02 6.39 -20.67
CA TRP A 655 -11.18 7.02 -21.32
C TRP A 655 -11.30 8.49 -20.91
N TYR A 656 -11.81 9.33 -21.81
CA TYR A 656 -11.94 10.76 -21.54
C TYR A 656 -13.32 11.10 -20.99
N PHE A 657 -13.43 11.42 -19.70
CA PHE A 657 -14.70 11.77 -19.07
C PHE A 657 -14.93 13.27 -19.02
N TYR A 658 -16.17 13.68 -19.28
CA TYR A 658 -16.60 15.08 -19.24
C TYR A 658 -17.95 15.19 -18.54
N ALA A 659 -18.07 16.20 -17.67
CA ALA A 659 -19.36 16.54 -17.09
C ALA A 659 -20.35 16.96 -18.18
N ASN A 660 -21.64 16.81 -17.87
CA ASN A 660 -22.68 17.43 -18.69
C ASN A 660 -22.54 18.96 -18.63
N GLY A 661 -22.83 19.67 -19.71
CA GLY A 661 -22.70 21.15 -19.77
C GLY A 661 -23.57 21.91 -18.76
N ASN A 662 -24.49 21.22 -18.08
CA ASN A 662 -25.34 21.76 -17.00
C ASN A 662 -24.85 21.37 -15.59
N ALA A 663 -23.73 20.68 -15.46
CA ALA A 663 -23.22 20.25 -14.16
C ALA A 663 -22.78 21.46 -13.33
N ILE A 664 -23.28 21.54 -12.10
CA ILE A 664 -22.82 22.52 -11.11
C ILE A 664 -21.56 21.93 -10.47
N GLU A 665 -20.56 22.75 -10.17
CA GLU A 665 -19.44 22.29 -9.34
C GLU A 665 -19.96 21.93 -7.95
N GLU A 666 -19.68 20.70 -7.53
CA GLU A 666 -20.08 20.16 -6.24
C GLU A 666 -18.83 19.94 -5.38
N GLU A 667 -18.89 20.36 -4.11
CA GLU A 667 -17.90 19.92 -3.12
C GLU A 667 -18.01 18.41 -2.91
N LEU A 668 -16.87 17.73 -2.70
CA LEU A 668 -16.90 16.31 -2.39
C LEU A 668 -17.58 16.12 -1.03
N PRO A 669 -18.53 15.16 -0.91
CA PRO A 669 -19.10 14.85 0.39
C PRO A 669 -18.00 14.29 1.29
N ARG A 670 -17.96 14.73 2.55
CA ARG A 670 -17.01 14.22 3.56
C ARG A 670 -17.57 13.07 4.40
N ALA A 671 -18.87 12.87 4.33
CA ALA A 671 -19.56 11.77 4.99
C ALA A 671 -20.82 11.39 4.20
N GLU A 672 -21.21 10.14 4.34
CA GLU A 672 -22.54 9.66 3.95
C GLU A 672 -23.46 9.73 5.15
N TYR A 673 -24.68 10.20 4.93
CA TYR A 673 -25.70 10.34 5.95
C TYR A 673 -26.88 9.43 5.60
N ALA A 674 -27.27 8.57 6.54
CA ALA A 674 -28.47 7.76 6.43
C ALA A 674 -29.35 8.05 7.65
N VAL A 675 -30.50 8.69 7.43
CA VAL A 675 -31.50 8.88 8.49
C VAL A 675 -32.01 7.50 8.90
N VAL A 676 -31.82 7.15 10.17
CA VAL A 676 -32.29 5.89 10.74
C VAL A 676 -33.72 6.03 11.22
N ASP A 677 -34.00 7.11 11.94
CA ASP A 677 -35.32 7.36 12.50
C ASP A 677 -35.65 8.86 12.59
N THR A 678 -36.94 9.15 12.74
CA THR A 678 -37.42 10.50 12.98
C THR A 678 -38.73 10.53 13.77
N VAL A 679 -38.81 11.47 14.71
CA VAL A 679 -40.03 11.79 15.46
C VAL A 679 -40.33 13.27 15.36
N GLN A 680 -41.61 13.65 15.36
CA GLN A 680 -42.07 15.04 15.27
C GLN A 680 -42.66 15.52 16.62
N PRO A 681 -41.91 16.29 17.44
CA PRO A 681 -42.38 16.71 18.75
C PRO A 681 -43.63 17.60 18.72
N GLY A 682 -44.55 17.34 19.64
CA GLY A 682 -45.83 18.04 19.76
C GLY A 682 -46.96 17.49 18.89
N TYR A 683 -46.66 16.53 17.99
CA TYR A 683 -47.65 15.86 17.15
C TYR A 683 -47.96 14.45 17.69
N GLY A 684 -48.83 14.40 18.70
CA GLY A 684 -49.02 13.23 19.57
C GLY A 684 -49.26 11.88 18.87
N GLN A 685 -49.73 11.83 17.62
CA GLN A 685 -49.84 10.58 16.87
C GLN A 685 -48.49 9.93 16.55
N TYR A 686 -47.47 10.71 16.19
CA TYR A 686 -46.13 10.22 15.84
C TYR A 686 -45.24 10.02 17.07
N GLU A 687 -45.59 10.66 18.19
CA GLU A 687 -44.84 10.52 19.44
C GLU A 687 -45.24 9.28 20.24
N ASN A 688 -46.51 8.86 20.15
CA ASN A 688 -47.08 7.73 20.91
C ASN A 688 -47.22 6.45 20.07
N ASP A 689 -46.53 6.33 18.93
CA ASP A 689 -46.53 5.08 18.17
C ASP A 689 -45.77 3.96 18.90
N GLU A 690 -45.89 2.73 18.39
CA GLU A 690 -45.28 1.54 19.03
C GLU A 690 -43.75 1.63 19.13
N LEU A 691 -43.09 2.33 18.21
CA LEU A 691 -41.64 2.49 18.20
C LEU A 691 -41.23 3.53 19.24
N HIS A 692 -41.69 4.77 19.07
CA HIS A 692 -41.26 5.94 19.82
C HIS A 692 -41.74 5.94 21.28
N ALA A 693 -42.93 5.40 21.54
CA ALA A 693 -43.52 5.19 22.87
C ALA A 693 -43.16 6.29 23.88
N MET A 694 -43.52 7.53 23.56
CA MET A 694 -43.15 8.70 24.37
C MET A 694 -43.57 8.53 25.84
N ASP A 695 -42.64 8.87 26.74
CA ASP A 695 -42.90 9.00 28.18
C ASP A 695 -42.71 10.47 28.59
N GLU A 696 -43.63 11.04 29.36
CA GLU A 696 -43.61 12.47 29.69
C GLU A 696 -44.10 12.81 31.10
N THR A 697 -43.57 13.90 31.65
CA THR A 697 -43.96 14.47 32.94
C THR A 697 -43.92 16.00 32.86
N ASN A 698 -45.05 16.64 33.13
CA ASN A 698 -45.19 18.11 33.23
C ASN A 698 -44.64 18.88 31.99
N THR A 699 -45.13 18.51 30.81
CA THR A 699 -44.72 19.06 29.52
C THR A 699 -45.85 19.88 28.88
N VAL A 700 -45.55 20.54 27.77
CA VAL A 700 -46.53 21.20 26.90
C VAL A 700 -46.20 20.88 25.45
N SER A 701 -47.22 20.52 24.67
CA SER A 701 -47.18 20.36 23.22
C SER A 701 -47.98 21.46 22.51
N ILE A 702 -47.47 21.95 21.38
CA ILE A 702 -48.12 22.98 20.56
C ILE A 702 -47.93 22.66 19.07
N THR A 703 -48.97 22.94 18.28
CA THR A 703 -49.00 22.70 16.81
C THR A 703 -49.36 23.95 16.01
N ASP A 704 -49.33 25.15 16.62
CA ASP A 704 -49.65 26.42 15.97
C ASP A 704 -48.35 27.20 15.69
N ASP A 705 -48.04 27.37 14.40
CA ASP A 705 -46.77 27.90 13.85
C ASP A 705 -45.52 27.07 14.20
N SER A 706 -45.33 25.96 13.46
CA SER A 706 -44.36 24.85 13.67
C SER A 706 -44.66 23.99 14.92
N THR A 707 -44.43 22.68 14.84
CA THR A 707 -44.74 21.72 15.92
C THR A 707 -43.63 21.72 16.96
N TYR A 708 -43.95 21.76 18.26
CA TYR A 708 -42.93 21.69 19.30
C TYR A 708 -43.41 21.16 20.64
N ARG A 709 -42.44 20.73 21.46
CA ARG A 709 -42.62 20.29 22.85
C ARG A 709 -41.58 20.91 23.78
N TYR A 710 -41.98 21.23 25.01
CA TYR A 710 -41.05 21.64 26.07
C TYR A 710 -41.49 21.12 27.43
N ALA A 711 -40.54 20.99 28.35
CA ALA A 711 -40.78 20.64 29.74
C ALA A 711 -40.98 21.90 30.60
N LYS A 712 -41.96 21.90 31.50
CA LYS A 712 -42.04 22.92 32.56
C LYS A 712 -40.99 22.62 33.63
N ALA A 713 -40.80 23.53 34.58
CA ALA A 713 -39.87 23.34 35.70
C ALA A 713 -40.03 21.95 36.37
N GLY A 714 -38.92 21.22 36.45
CA GLY A 714 -38.84 19.84 36.95
C GLY A 714 -39.50 18.76 36.07
N GLY A 715 -39.95 19.10 34.86
CA GLY A 715 -40.55 18.17 33.90
C GLY A 715 -39.55 17.55 32.92
N SER A 716 -40.01 16.54 32.18
CA SER A 716 -39.24 15.82 31.15
C SER A 716 -40.11 15.13 30.11
N PHE A 717 -39.55 14.82 28.95
CA PHE A 717 -40.12 13.89 27.96
C PHE A 717 -39.02 13.07 27.30
N THR A 718 -39.34 11.83 26.92
CA THR A 718 -38.39 10.87 26.35
C THR A 718 -39.03 10.14 25.17
N TYR A 719 -38.25 9.85 24.13
CA TYR A 719 -38.64 8.99 23.00
C TYR A 719 -37.68 7.80 22.89
N ARG A 720 -38.17 6.65 22.43
CA ARG A 720 -37.30 5.56 21.94
C ARG A 720 -37.02 5.78 20.46
N MET A 721 -35.79 6.14 20.11
CA MET A 721 -35.40 6.41 18.73
C MET A 721 -34.59 5.23 18.19
N ALA A 722 -34.88 4.75 16.98
CA ALA A 722 -34.09 3.72 16.34
C ALA A 722 -32.69 4.23 15.97
N VAL A 723 -31.68 3.38 16.11
CA VAL A 723 -30.26 3.67 15.86
C VAL A 723 -29.61 2.48 15.15
N ASN A 724 -28.44 2.72 14.54
CA ASN A 724 -27.58 1.67 14.03
C ASN A 724 -26.33 1.61 14.93
N PRO A 725 -26.24 0.64 15.86
CA PRO A 725 -25.11 0.57 16.80
C PRO A 725 -23.77 0.29 16.10
N ASP A 726 -23.78 -0.23 14.87
CA ASP A 726 -22.58 -0.51 14.09
C ASP A 726 -22.10 0.70 13.25
N ALA A 727 -22.82 1.82 13.28
CA ALA A 727 -22.44 3.01 12.53
C ALA A 727 -21.16 3.66 13.11
N PRO A 728 -20.19 4.09 12.28
CA PRO A 728 -18.98 4.77 12.76
C PRO A 728 -19.27 6.01 13.64
N LEU A 729 -20.33 6.74 13.30
CA LEU A 729 -20.85 7.86 14.07
C LEU A 729 -22.39 7.80 14.06
N THR A 730 -23.00 8.04 15.22
CA THR A 730 -24.44 8.26 15.34
C THR A 730 -24.67 9.70 15.79
N VAL A 731 -25.49 10.44 15.03
CA VAL A 731 -25.81 11.85 15.32
C VAL A 731 -27.29 12.00 15.63
N LEU A 732 -27.58 12.60 16.77
CA LEU A 732 -28.90 13.11 17.14
C LEU A 732 -29.02 14.56 16.67
N GLN A 733 -29.92 14.82 15.73
CA GLN A 733 -30.22 16.17 15.28
C GLN A 733 -31.49 16.68 15.95
N VAL A 734 -31.41 17.83 16.61
CA VAL A 734 -32.51 18.47 17.34
C VAL A 734 -32.70 19.90 16.82
N THR A 735 -33.94 20.30 16.55
CA THR A 735 -34.24 21.66 16.08
C THR A 735 -34.71 22.55 17.23
N PHE A 736 -34.11 23.73 17.37
CA PHE A 736 -34.44 24.75 18.38
C PHE A 736 -34.81 26.09 17.74
N ARG A 737 -35.35 27.00 18.55
CA ARG A 737 -35.67 28.38 18.14
C ARG A 737 -34.71 29.39 18.74
N LYS A 738 -34.33 30.39 17.95
CA LYS A 738 -33.54 31.53 18.41
C LYS A 738 -34.25 32.32 19.50
N SER A 739 -35.58 32.39 19.45
CA SER A 739 -36.40 33.08 20.47
C SER A 739 -36.37 32.41 21.85
N ASP A 740 -35.87 31.17 21.96
CA ASP A 740 -35.64 30.48 23.23
C ASP A 740 -34.19 30.61 23.73
N ASN A 741 -33.36 31.49 23.13
CA ASN A 741 -32.06 31.83 23.69
C ASN A 741 -32.19 32.30 25.16
N GLY A 742 -31.28 31.82 26.02
CA GLY A 742 -31.31 32.02 27.47
C GLY A 742 -32.18 31.02 28.24
N LYS A 743 -32.90 30.11 27.57
CA LYS A 743 -33.61 29.01 28.26
C LYS A 743 -32.69 27.80 28.44
N PRO A 744 -32.80 27.08 29.58
CA PRO A 744 -32.05 25.86 29.81
C PRO A 744 -32.63 24.68 29.01
N ILE A 745 -31.80 23.71 28.65
CA ILE A 745 -32.23 22.39 28.18
C ILE A 745 -31.21 21.36 28.62
N ARG A 746 -31.70 20.20 29.07
CA ARG A 746 -30.88 19.02 29.33
C ARG A 746 -31.35 17.88 28.43
N ILE A 747 -30.44 17.36 27.62
CA ILE A 747 -30.67 16.33 26.62
C ILE A 747 -29.87 15.09 27.01
N THR A 748 -30.52 13.93 27.04
CA THR A 748 -29.91 12.66 27.40
C THR A 748 -30.09 11.61 26.31
N ALA A 749 -29.14 10.69 26.22
CA ALA A 749 -29.29 9.43 25.50
C ALA A 749 -29.02 8.29 26.50
N GLY A 750 -30.01 7.44 26.71
CA GLY A 750 -30.01 6.48 27.81
C GLY A 750 -29.81 7.17 29.17
N ASN A 751 -28.84 6.68 29.93
CA ASN A 751 -28.43 7.23 31.22
C ASN A 751 -27.47 8.45 31.12
N ARG A 752 -27.00 8.81 29.91
CA ARG A 752 -25.96 9.84 29.71
C ARG A 752 -26.53 11.19 29.30
N VAL A 753 -25.96 12.28 29.83
CA VAL A 753 -26.21 13.65 29.35
C VAL A 753 -25.37 13.93 28.11
N LEU A 754 -26.03 14.23 26.98
CA LEU A 754 -25.37 14.68 25.76
C LEU A 754 -25.16 16.20 25.75
N TYR A 755 -26.10 16.94 26.33
CA TYR A 755 -26.02 18.40 26.42
C TYR A 755 -26.75 18.89 27.66
N GLN A 756 -26.17 19.87 28.36
CA GLN A 756 -26.83 20.59 29.44
C GLN A 756 -26.33 22.04 29.49
N GLY A 757 -27.22 22.98 29.28
CA GLY A 757 -26.89 24.41 29.30
C GLY A 757 -28.02 25.30 28.84
N GLU A 758 -27.76 26.60 28.78
CA GLU A 758 -28.65 27.59 28.17
C GLU A 758 -28.41 27.68 26.66
N LEU A 759 -29.49 27.82 25.88
CA LEU A 759 -29.35 28.04 24.44
C LEU A 759 -28.79 29.44 24.16
N ASN A 760 -27.81 29.53 23.27
CA ASN A 760 -27.20 30.80 22.90
C ASN A 760 -26.80 30.83 21.42
N TYR A 761 -27.79 30.84 20.52
CA TYR A 761 -27.55 30.89 19.08
C TYR A 761 -27.40 32.33 18.57
N SER A 762 -26.27 32.63 17.94
CA SER A 762 -25.92 33.95 17.40
C SER A 762 -26.26 34.14 15.90
N GLY A 763 -26.69 33.07 15.21
CA GLY A 763 -26.99 33.12 13.78
C GLY A 763 -28.27 33.88 13.41
N LYS A 764 -28.59 33.97 12.11
CA LYS A 764 -29.68 34.81 11.59
C LYS A 764 -31.04 34.12 11.52
N GLU A 765 -31.06 32.79 11.46
CA GLU A 765 -32.28 31.99 11.29
C GLU A 765 -33.16 31.97 12.55
N ASP A 766 -34.48 31.87 12.36
CA ASP A 766 -35.46 31.79 13.46
C ASP A 766 -35.45 30.41 14.15
N THR A 767 -35.20 29.35 13.37
CA THR A 767 -34.91 27.99 13.85
C THR A 767 -33.50 27.57 13.45
N TYR A 768 -32.88 26.71 14.24
CA TYR A 768 -31.56 26.16 13.95
C TYR A 768 -31.48 24.71 14.44
N LYS A 769 -30.63 23.93 13.79
CA LYS A 769 -30.39 22.52 14.11
C LYS A 769 -29.14 22.41 14.96
N VAL A 770 -29.20 21.58 15.97
CA VAL A 770 -28.05 21.19 16.80
C VAL A 770 -27.81 19.71 16.56
N ASN A 771 -26.60 19.38 16.14
CA ASN A 771 -26.14 18.01 15.96
C ASN A 771 -25.38 17.57 17.22
N LEU A 772 -25.82 16.49 17.85
CA LEU A 772 -25.17 15.91 19.02
C LEU A 772 -24.71 14.51 18.67
N ILE A 773 -23.41 14.25 18.77
CA ILE A 773 -22.88 12.89 18.65
C ILE A 773 -23.41 12.08 19.83
N ILE A 774 -24.07 10.95 19.54
CA ILE A 774 -24.33 9.91 20.55
C ILE A 774 -23.05 9.09 20.66
N PRO A 775 -22.35 9.12 21.80
CA PRO A 775 -21.13 8.34 21.98
C PRO A 775 -21.38 6.85 21.82
N GLN A 776 -20.41 6.11 21.28
CA GLN A 776 -20.56 4.65 21.12
C GLN A 776 -20.71 3.93 22.46
N ASP A 777 -20.03 4.37 23.54
CA ASP A 777 -20.24 3.83 24.89
C ASP A 777 -21.71 3.94 25.33
N VAL A 778 -22.36 5.03 24.97
CA VAL A 778 -23.76 5.26 25.31
C VAL A 778 -24.67 4.34 24.51
N LEU A 779 -24.36 4.07 23.24
CA LEU A 779 -25.09 3.10 22.44
C LEU A 779 -24.91 1.68 23.01
N ASP A 780 -23.69 1.25 23.25
CA ASP A 780 -23.37 -0.09 23.75
C ASP A 780 -24.03 -0.38 25.11
N GLU A 781 -24.12 0.62 25.99
CA GLU A 781 -24.74 0.50 27.32
C GLU A 781 -26.28 0.61 27.30
N ASN A 782 -26.85 1.39 26.38
CA ASN A 782 -28.26 1.82 26.48
C ASN A 782 -29.15 1.41 25.31
N VAL A 783 -28.59 0.80 24.25
CA VAL A 783 -29.39 0.25 23.15
C VAL A 783 -30.24 -0.91 23.67
N GLN A 784 -31.50 -0.89 23.28
CA GLN A 784 -32.49 -1.91 23.59
C GLN A 784 -33.02 -2.48 22.28
N HIS A 785 -33.23 -3.80 22.25
CA HIS A 785 -33.92 -4.45 21.14
C HIS A 785 -35.43 -4.42 21.41
N VAL A 786 -36.20 -3.82 20.50
CA VAL A 786 -37.66 -3.75 20.60
C VAL A 786 -38.31 -4.17 19.29
N THR A 787 -39.41 -4.90 19.40
CA THR A 787 -40.30 -5.17 18.26
C THR A 787 -41.37 -4.09 18.20
N ALA A 788 -41.50 -3.40 17.07
CA ALA A 788 -42.56 -2.43 16.80
C ALA A 788 -43.04 -2.59 15.35
N ASN A 789 -44.34 -2.55 15.10
CA ASN A 789 -44.91 -2.71 13.74
C ASN A 789 -44.41 -3.97 12.99
N ASP A 790 -44.29 -5.11 13.69
CA ASP A 790 -43.77 -6.38 13.16
C ASP A 790 -42.31 -6.35 12.65
N ALA A 791 -41.51 -5.36 13.05
CA ALA A 791 -40.08 -5.26 12.77
C ALA A 791 -39.24 -5.14 14.06
N GLU A 792 -38.04 -5.70 14.04
CA GLU A 792 -37.05 -5.56 15.12
C GLU A 792 -36.25 -4.27 14.92
N HIS A 793 -36.09 -3.50 16.00
CA HIS A 793 -35.36 -2.25 16.02
C HIS A 793 -34.37 -2.21 17.19
N ASP A 794 -33.16 -1.72 16.93
CA ASP A 794 -32.23 -1.25 17.95
C ASP A 794 -32.60 0.18 18.30
N VAL A 795 -33.02 0.43 19.54
CA VAL A 795 -33.49 1.75 19.97
C VAL A 795 -32.72 2.27 21.18
N ILE A 796 -32.59 3.59 21.26
CA ILE A 796 -32.07 4.28 22.45
C ILE A 796 -33.08 5.30 22.96
N SER A 797 -33.16 5.44 24.27
CA SER A 797 -34.02 6.45 24.90
C SER A 797 -33.40 7.84 24.80
N ILE A 798 -34.03 8.77 24.09
CA ILE A 798 -33.61 10.17 23.98
C ILE A 798 -34.51 11.04 24.86
N GLY A 799 -33.94 11.63 25.90
CA GLY A 799 -34.65 12.40 26.91
C GLY A 799 -34.38 13.90 26.83
N PHE A 800 -35.38 14.70 27.17
CA PHE A 800 -35.34 16.16 27.26
C PHE A 800 -35.93 16.60 28.59
N SER A 801 -35.28 17.50 29.32
CA SER A 801 -35.72 17.93 30.64
C SER A 801 -35.42 19.39 30.94
N ALA A 802 -36.22 19.97 31.84
CA ALA A 802 -36.01 21.29 32.40
C ALA A 802 -35.29 21.20 33.76
N GLY A 803 -34.57 22.26 34.14
CA GLY A 803 -34.10 22.43 35.52
C GLY A 803 -35.25 22.69 36.50
N THR A 804 -34.92 22.90 37.78
CA THR A 804 -35.93 23.21 38.81
C THR A 804 -36.47 24.64 38.74
N ASP A 805 -35.75 25.55 38.07
CA ASP A 805 -35.94 26.99 38.22
C ASP A 805 -36.61 27.66 37.00
N GLY A 806 -37.03 26.89 36.00
CA GLY A 806 -37.66 27.41 34.77
C GLY A 806 -38.08 26.32 33.78
N GLU A 807 -38.80 26.71 32.73
CA GLU A 807 -39.14 25.82 31.61
C GLU A 807 -37.94 25.55 30.71
N SER A 808 -37.95 24.40 30.03
CA SER A 808 -36.92 24.08 29.05
C SER A 808 -37.10 24.88 27.76
N ALA A 809 -36.06 24.96 26.95
CA ALA A 809 -36.20 25.34 25.55
C ALA A 809 -37.14 24.38 24.79
N LYS A 810 -37.77 24.88 23.72
CA LYS A 810 -38.68 24.12 22.86
C LYS A 810 -37.91 23.29 21.84
N VAL A 811 -38.18 21.99 21.83
CA VAL A 811 -37.75 21.09 20.76
C VAL A 811 -38.79 21.15 19.64
N CYS A 812 -38.36 21.58 18.47
CA CYS A 812 -39.24 21.93 17.35
C CYS A 812 -39.11 20.94 16.18
N ASP A 813 -40.10 20.96 15.30
CA ASP A 813 -40.15 20.27 14.02
C ASP A 813 -39.87 18.77 14.15
N PHE A 814 -38.70 18.31 13.72
CA PHE A 814 -38.31 16.91 13.75
C PHE A 814 -37.02 16.71 14.54
N ILE A 815 -36.96 15.58 15.25
CA ILE A 815 -35.75 14.99 15.78
C ILE A 815 -35.34 13.87 14.82
N TYR A 816 -34.04 13.74 14.55
CA TYR A 816 -33.51 12.67 13.72
C TYR A 816 -32.39 11.93 14.44
N THR A 817 -32.37 10.61 14.32
CA THR A 817 -31.16 9.81 14.50
C THR A 817 -30.59 9.48 13.13
N THR A 818 -29.32 9.81 12.92
CA THR A 818 -28.65 9.65 11.62
C THR A 818 -27.37 8.83 11.81
N SER A 819 -27.22 7.78 11.01
CA SER A 819 -25.94 7.10 10.83
C SER A 819 -25.07 7.97 9.93
N VAL A 820 -23.87 8.28 10.40
CA VAL A 820 -22.89 9.05 9.66
C VAL A 820 -21.68 8.15 9.40
N LYS A 821 -21.34 7.98 8.12
CA LYS A 821 -20.15 7.26 7.69
C LYS A 821 -19.15 8.26 7.11
N PRO A 822 -18.09 8.63 7.87
CA PRO A 822 -16.99 9.43 7.35
C PRO A 822 -16.38 8.81 6.10
N LEU A 823 -16.00 9.66 5.14
CA LEU A 823 -15.29 9.28 3.91
C LEU A 823 -13.80 9.63 4.00
N TYR A 824 -13.29 9.73 5.24
CA TYR A 824 -11.91 10.00 5.60
C TYR A 824 -11.48 9.06 6.73
N ASP A 825 -10.18 8.77 6.81
CA ASP A 825 -9.61 7.90 7.84
C ASP A 825 -9.55 8.62 9.20
N ILE A 826 -9.93 7.91 10.26
CA ILE A 826 -9.91 8.39 11.64
C ILE A 826 -8.88 7.59 12.44
N ASP A 827 -8.07 8.26 13.26
CA ASP A 827 -7.30 7.61 14.33
C ASP A 827 -8.14 7.66 15.61
N SER A 828 -8.66 6.51 16.05
CA SER A 828 -9.52 6.41 17.23
C SER A 828 -8.83 6.85 18.53
N LYS A 829 -7.51 6.98 18.56
CA LYS A 829 -6.75 7.51 19.71
C LYS A 829 -6.76 9.03 19.78
N LEU A 830 -7.13 9.71 18.69
CA LEU A 830 -7.13 11.16 18.59
C LEU A 830 -8.55 11.71 18.74
N ALA A 831 -8.70 12.68 19.64
CA ALA A 831 -9.88 13.53 19.68
C ALA A 831 -9.84 14.55 18.54
N TYR A 832 -8.68 15.19 18.33
CA TYR A 832 -8.45 16.14 17.24
C TYR A 832 -7.06 15.95 16.62
N PHE A 833 -7.01 16.10 15.29
CA PHE A 833 -5.77 16.29 14.54
C PHE A 833 -5.84 17.60 13.75
N VAL A 834 -4.90 18.51 13.98
CA VAL A 834 -4.79 19.77 13.25
C VAL A 834 -3.46 19.80 12.52
N ASP A 835 -3.51 20.00 11.20
CA ASP A 835 -2.34 20.35 10.40
C ASP A 835 -2.31 21.88 10.29
N CYS A 836 -1.45 22.51 11.09
CA CYS A 836 -1.47 23.96 11.22
C CYS A 836 -0.83 24.58 9.98
N GLY A 837 -1.59 25.38 9.24
CA GLY A 837 -1.11 25.98 8.00
C GLY A 837 -1.24 25.08 6.78
N ASP A 838 -2.09 24.06 6.85
CA ASP A 838 -2.46 23.25 5.71
C ASP A 838 -3.05 24.11 4.58
N HIS A 839 -2.69 23.75 3.36
CA HIS A 839 -3.12 24.45 2.18
C HIS A 839 -4.49 23.98 1.70
N ASP A 840 -4.80 22.69 1.79
CA ASP A 840 -6.12 22.19 1.47
C ASP A 840 -6.70 21.52 2.69
N ASN A 841 -7.48 22.28 3.47
CA ASN A 841 -8.04 21.77 4.71
C ASN A 841 -9.07 20.64 4.52
N THR A 842 -9.31 20.22 3.27
CA THR A 842 -10.24 19.15 2.91
C THR A 842 -9.62 17.76 2.92
N THR A 843 -8.30 17.65 3.00
CA THR A 843 -7.55 16.41 2.84
C THR A 843 -6.49 16.29 3.93
N ALA A 844 -6.34 15.09 4.51
CA ALA A 844 -5.18 14.78 5.35
C ALA A 844 -4.03 14.27 4.47
N SER A 845 -2.81 14.66 4.79
CA SER A 845 -1.62 14.37 3.98
C SER A 845 -0.85 13.14 4.50
N GLY A 846 -0.27 12.36 3.59
CA GLY A 846 0.61 11.24 3.93
C GLY A 846 -0.08 10.16 4.79
N SER A 847 0.47 9.88 5.97
CA SER A 847 -0.09 8.94 6.95
C SER A 847 -0.97 9.62 8.01
N ASP A 848 -1.23 10.92 7.89
CA ASP A 848 -2.04 11.63 8.87
C ASP A 848 -3.51 11.22 8.77
N LYS A 849 -4.14 11.11 9.94
CA LYS A 849 -5.53 10.66 10.10
C LYS A 849 -6.25 11.67 10.98
N PHE A 850 -7.53 11.87 10.71
CA PHE A 850 -8.37 12.78 11.47
C PHE A 850 -8.61 12.28 12.89
N GLY A 851 -8.91 13.22 13.79
CA GLY A 851 -9.44 12.88 15.10
C GLY A 851 -10.95 12.62 15.04
N TYR A 852 -11.50 12.09 16.12
CA TYR A 852 -12.92 11.76 16.22
C TYR A 852 -13.86 12.97 16.05
N TYR A 853 -13.38 14.18 16.34
CA TYR A 853 -14.18 15.39 16.41
C TYR A 853 -13.86 16.41 15.30
N ASN A 854 -13.11 16.04 14.26
CA ASN A 854 -12.90 16.94 13.14
C ASN A 854 -12.78 16.22 11.80
N ALA A 855 -13.42 16.81 10.78
CA ALA A 855 -13.40 16.37 9.38
C ALA A 855 -12.54 17.28 8.50
N LEU A 856 -12.01 18.38 9.05
CA LEU A 856 -11.13 19.38 8.42
C LEU A 856 -9.77 19.35 9.12
N THR A 857 -8.67 19.54 8.41
CA THR A 857 -7.33 19.57 9.03
C THR A 857 -7.06 20.93 9.66
N GLU A 858 -7.77 21.97 9.22
CA GLU A 858 -7.76 23.30 9.81
C GLU A 858 -9.03 24.09 9.49
N GLN A 859 -9.55 24.85 10.45
CA GLN A 859 -10.65 25.79 10.22
C GLN A 859 -10.62 26.94 11.23
N LEU A 860 -11.40 27.98 10.97
CA LEU A 860 -11.76 28.98 11.99
C LEU A 860 -12.58 28.32 13.07
N PHE A 861 -12.44 28.79 14.31
CA PHE A 861 -13.21 28.28 15.43
C PHE A 861 -14.72 28.32 15.12
N GLY A 862 -15.32 27.13 15.02
CA GLY A 862 -16.72 26.95 14.67
C GLY A 862 -17.11 25.48 14.55
N GLU A 863 -18.39 25.24 14.25
CA GLU A 863 -18.94 23.89 14.08
C GLU A 863 -18.34 23.18 12.85
N ASP A 864 -17.77 22.01 13.08
CA ASP A 864 -17.43 21.07 12.03
C ASP A 864 -18.70 20.46 11.42
N LYS A 865 -18.91 20.62 10.11
CA LYS A 865 -20.16 20.22 9.43
C LYS A 865 -20.47 18.72 9.47
N VAL A 866 -19.48 17.86 9.73
CA VAL A 866 -19.68 16.41 9.77
C VAL A 866 -19.92 15.94 11.20
N THR A 867 -19.08 16.42 12.12
CA THR A 867 -19.07 15.92 13.51
C THR A 867 -19.94 16.76 14.45
N GLY A 868 -20.25 18.01 14.09
CA GLY A 868 -20.96 18.96 14.95
C GLY A 868 -20.11 19.54 16.09
N ALA A 869 -18.84 19.15 16.23
CA ALA A 869 -17.96 19.65 17.28
C ALA A 869 -17.44 21.05 16.94
N GLU A 870 -17.41 21.97 17.92
CA GLU A 870 -16.79 23.28 17.73
C GLU A 870 -15.28 23.18 17.95
N TRP A 871 -14.50 23.56 16.93
CA TRP A 871 -13.05 23.66 17.04
C TRP A 871 -12.46 24.58 15.98
N GLY A 872 -11.19 24.96 16.14
CA GLY A 872 -10.44 25.70 15.13
C GLY A 872 -9.61 26.84 15.70
N VAL A 873 -8.96 27.60 14.81
CA VAL A 873 -8.19 28.79 15.18
C VAL A 873 -9.12 29.90 15.65
N ILE A 874 -8.84 30.47 16.81
CA ILE A 874 -9.58 31.60 17.38
C ILE A 874 -8.91 32.88 16.89
N ASP A 875 -9.39 33.41 15.76
CA ASP A 875 -8.92 34.67 15.20
C ASP A 875 -10.02 35.34 14.35
N ASP A 876 -9.81 36.60 13.97
CA ASP A 876 -10.71 37.32 13.07
C ASP A 876 -10.55 36.80 11.62
N PRO A 877 -11.66 36.41 10.95
CA PRO A 877 -11.63 35.87 9.59
C PRO A 877 -11.28 36.90 8.51
N THR A 878 -11.20 38.19 8.83
CA THR A 878 -10.97 39.25 7.85
C THR A 878 -9.48 39.40 7.52
N ASP A 879 -9.07 38.88 6.36
CA ASP A 879 -7.80 39.30 5.77
C ASP A 879 -7.94 40.70 5.13
N GLN A 880 -7.86 41.72 5.98
CA GLN A 880 -7.99 43.12 5.58
C GLN A 880 -6.89 43.63 4.61
N TYR A 881 -5.90 42.79 4.23
CA TYR A 881 -4.75 43.21 3.42
C TYR A 881 -4.69 42.65 1.99
N ASN A 882 -5.64 41.82 1.56
CA ASN A 882 -5.87 41.48 0.15
C ASN A 882 -4.58 41.21 -0.67
N GLY A 883 -3.62 40.51 -0.07
CA GLY A 883 -2.54 39.91 -0.83
C GLY A 883 -3.17 38.89 -1.75
N LYS A 884 -2.97 38.99 -3.08
CA LYS A 884 -3.43 37.97 -4.02
C LYS A 884 -2.76 36.64 -3.67
N SER A 885 -3.38 35.87 -2.80
CA SER A 885 -2.91 34.57 -2.38
C SER A 885 -3.10 33.58 -3.52
N LYS A 886 -2.06 32.78 -3.79
CA LYS A 886 -2.13 31.59 -4.65
C LYS A 886 -2.53 30.33 -3.85
N SER A 887 -2.81 30.48 -2.55
CA SER A 887 -3.09 29.39 -1.62
C SER A 887 -4.58 29.29 -1.27
N ARG A 888 -5.05 28.07 -1.01
CA ARG A 888 -6.39 27.69 -0.54
C ARG A 888 -6.44 27.53 0.99
N GLY A 889 -5.30 27.67 1.67
CA GLY A 889 -5.20 27.52 3.12
C GLY A 889 -5.90 28.66 3.87
N LEU A 890 -6.13 28.46 5.16
CA LEU A 890 -6.86 29.41 5.99
C LEU A 890 -6.03 30.65 6.33
N TYR A 891 -6.52 31.83 5.99
CA TYR A 891 -5.91 33.13 6.34
C TYR A 891 -6.78 33.90 7.34
N THR A 892 -6.14 34.56 8.30
CA THR A 892 -6.83 35.33 9.35
C THR A 892 -6.21 36.72 9.50
N ALA A 893 -6.79 37.56 10.35
CA ALA A 893 -6.31 38.91 10.59
C ALA A 893 -4.88 38.94 11.17
N ASN A 894 -4.50 37.96 12.00
CA ASN A 894 -3.22 37.97 12.72
C ASN A 894 -2.27 36.82 12.35
N THR A 895 -2.71 35.84 11.56
CA THR A 895 -1.92 34.64 11.24
C THR A 895 -2.02 34.23 9.77
N TRP A 896 -0.97 33.59 9.26
CA TRP A 896 -0.83 33.11 7.88
C TRP A 896 -0.43 31.63 7.87
N CYS A 897 -0.94 30.86 6.91
CA CYS A 897 -0.31 29.60 6.50
C CYS A 897 0.93 29.89 5.64
N ASP A 898 1.88 28.95 5.54
CA ASP A 898 3.08 29.12 4.70
C ASP A 898 2.73 29.43 3.24
N GLU A 899 2.88 30.70 2.86
CA GLU A 899 2.53 31.22 1.54
C GLU A 899 3.48 30.76 0.43
N TYR A 900 4.66 30.24 0.78
CA TYR A 900 5.59 29.61 -0.16
C TYR A 900 5.29 28.13 -0.37
N ASN A 901 4.46 27.55 0.48
CA ASN A 901 4.00 26.19 0.38
C ASN A 901 2.64 26.16 -0.32
N THR A 902 2.64 26.20 -1.66
CA THR A 902 1.42 26.24 -2.48
C THR A 902 0.93 24.85 -2.95
N THR A 903 1.41 23.76 -2.35
CA THR A 903 1.11 22.38 -2.77
C THR A 903 0.53 21.59 -1.61
N ASP A 904 -0.66 21.02 -1.81
CA ASP A 904 -1.29 20.05 -0.92
C ASP A 904 -0.47 18.74 -0.84
N GLY A 905 -0.61 17.97 0.25
CA GLY A 905 0.05 16.67 0.42
C GLY A 905 1.37 16.66 1.21
N ARG A 906 1.74 17.74 1.92
CA ARG A 906 2.98 17.79 2.71
C ARG A 906 2.83 17.12 4.07
N ASP A 907 3.94 16.59 4.60
CA ASP A 907 3.97 16.13 5.99
C ASP A 907 3.66 17.28 6.95
N LYS A 908 2.84 17.02 7.98
CA LYS A 908 2.47 18.00 9.02
C LYS A 908 3.64 18.69 9.72
N THR A 909 4.86 18.17 9.63
CA THR A 909 6.08 18.81 10.18
C THR A 909 6.68 19.85 9.23
N ALA A 910 6.31 19.81 7.95
CA ALA A 910 6.72 20.75 6.91
C ALA A 910 5.62 21.78 6.57
N SER A 911 4.40 21.55 7.06
CA SER A 911 3.32 22.54 7.11
C SER A 911 3.46 23.37 8.40
N PHE A 912 3.18 24.67 8.33
CA PHE A 912 3.12 25.52 9.53
C PHE A 912 2.28 26.77 9.35
N ARG A 913 1.61 27.15 10.44
CA ARG A 913 0.97 28.46 10.63
C ARG A 913 1.89 29.37 11.40
N TYR A 914 1.93 30.64 10.99
CA TYR A 914 2.72 31.65 11.65
C TYR A 914 2.00 32.95 11.92
N THR A 915 2.40 33.63 12.99
CA THR A 915 1.92 34.99 13.31
C THR A 915 2.51 36.01 12.33
N LYS A 916 1.70 36.97 11.85
CA LYS A 916 2.13 38.01 10.89
C LYS A 916 3.32 38.84 11.39
N ASN A 917 3.99 39.56 10.49
CA ASN A 917 5.17 40.37 10.77
C ASN A 917 6.34 39.55 11.35
N GLN A 918 6.62 38.39 10.77
CA GLN A 918 7.53 37.38 11.29
C GLN A 918 8.96 37.88 11.55
N TYR A 919 9.39 38.96 10.90
CA TYR A 919 10.72 39.56 11.09
C TYR A 919 10.77 40.71 12.11
N GLU A 920 9.63 41.11 12.67
CA GLU A 920 9.57 42.13 13.72
C GLU A 920 9.80 41.52 15.10
N ASN A 921 10.66 42.18 15.89
CA ASN A 921 11.09 41.76 17.23
C ASN A 921 10.44 42.64 18.32
N ASN A 922 10.43 42.14 19.56
CA ASN A 922 9.86 42.73 20.78
C ASN A 922 8.35 42.96 20.69
N ILE A 923 7.66 42.04 20.03
CA ILE A 923 6.20 42.06 19.90
C ILE A 923 5.67 40.79 20.54
N ALA A 924 4.83 40.95 21.56
CA ALA A 924 4.10 39.83 22.12
C ALA A 924 3.23 39.18 21.03
N ARG A 925 3.46 37.89 20.78
CA ARG A 925 2.79 37.08 19.76
C ARG A 925 1.81 36.13 20.41
N HIS A 926 0.74 35.86 19.69
CA HIS A 926 -0.33 35.01 20.16
C HIS A 926 -0.99 34.30 18.99
N LEU A 927 -1.25 33.00 19.18
CA LEU A 927 -1.99 32.14 18.27
C LEU A 927 -2.80 31.17 19.15
N ASP A 928 -4.11 31.12 18.95
CA ASP A 928 -5.02 30.34 19.78
C ASP A 928 -5.82 29.34 18.97
N TYR A 929 -5.99 28.14 19.53
CA TYR A 929 -6.94 27.14 19.03
C TYR A 929 -7.92 26.75 20.12
N GLY A 930 -9.20 26.69 19.76
CA GLY A 930 -10.27 26.20 20.62
C GLY A 930 -10.74 24.82 20.21
N PHE A 931 -11.16 24.02 21.19
CA PHE A 931 -11.67 22.66 21.00
C PHE A 931 -12.80 22.38 21.98
N THR A 932 -13.83 21.66 21.52
CA THR A 932 -14.85 21.06 22.38
C THR A 932 -14.42 19.64 22.74
N LEU A 933 -14.23 19.39 24.02
CA LEU A 933 -13.73 18.11 24.54
C LEU A 933 -14.55 17.70 25.74
N ARG A 934 -14.64 16.40 26.02
CA ARG A 934 -15.30 15.94 27.24
C ARG A 934 -14.45 16.30 28.46
N ASP A 935 -15.08 16.32 29.63
CA ASP A 935 -14.33 16.46 30.87
C ASP A 935 -13.50 15.20 31.13
N GLY A 936 -12.23 15.38 31.47
CA GLY A 936 -11.27 14.30 31.68
C GLY A 936 -9.86 14.69 31.27
N THR A 937 -8.94 13.75 31.30
CA THR A 937 -7.52 13.97 31.03
C THR A 937 -7.18 13.61 29.59
N TYR A 938 -6.43 14.51 28.94
CA TYR A 938 -5.97 14.38 27.56
C TYR A 938 -4.47 14.61 27.49
N ARG A 939 -3.81 13.93 26.54
CA ARG A 939 -2.41 14.22 26.19
C ARG A 939 -2.39 15.12 24.96
N ILE A 940 -1.74 16.27 25.08
CA ILE A 940 -1.52 17.21 23.98
C ILE A 940 -0.13 16.97 23.42
N GLU A 941 -0.01 17.02 22.10
CA GLU A 941 1.25 17.04 21.37
C GLU A 941 1.17 18.15 20.31
N ALA A 942 2.20 18.99 20.22
CA ALA A 942 2.26 20.06 19.23
C ALA A 942 3.68 20.21 18.67
N GLY A 943 3.77 20.56 17.39
CA GLY A 943 5.04 20.83 16.72
C GLY A 943 5.28 22.33 16.54
N PHE A 944 6.55 22.73 16.72
CA PHE A 944 7.07 24.06 16.45
C PHE A 944 8.20 24.00 15.42
N ALA A 945 8.36 25.07 14.64
CA ALA A 945 9.46 25.21 13.70
C ALA A 945 10.11 26.60 13.74
N ASP A 946 11.36 26.66 13.28
CA ASP A 946 12.07 27.91 13.00
C ASP A 946 12.65 27.94 11.58
N PRO A 947 11.81 27.85 10.54
CA PRO A 947 12.25 27.75 9.15
C PRO A 947 13.04 28.98 8.68
N TRP A 948 12.86 30.14 9.33
CA TRP A 948 13.44 31.42 8.91
C TRP A 948 14.25 32.14 9.99
N SER A 949 14.69 31.44 11.03
CA SER A 949 15.42 32.02 12.17
C SER A 949 14.64 33.15 12.89
N CYS A 950 13.31 33.10 12.79
CA CYS A 950 12.35 34.13 13.15
C CYS A 950 11.37 33.69 14.26
N SER A 951 11.45 32.44 14.71
CA SER A 951 10.64 31.85 15.76
C SER A 951 11.56 31.15 16.75
N ASN A 952 11.73 31.70 17.95
CA ASN A 952 12.48 31.01 19.00
C ASN A 952 11.86 31.31 20.36
N HIS A 953 11.90 30.33 21.26
CA HIS A 953 11.32 30.38 22.60
C HIS A 953 9.78 30.48 22.69
N PRO A 954 8.98 29.76 21.86
CA PRO A 954 7.54 29.75 22.08
C PRO A 954 7.16 29.00 23.37
N THR A 955 6.02 29.42 23.93
CA THR A 955 5.36 28.82 25.10
C THR A 955 3.96 28.32 24.71
N LEU A 956 3.63 27.08 25.10
CA LEU A 956 2.31 26.44 24.92
C LEU A 956 1.62 26.25 26.28
N THR A 957 0.45 26.87 26.43
CA THR A 957 -0.40 26.77 27.63
C THR A 957 -1.79 26.26 27.25
N ALA A 958 -2.34 25.34 28.02
CA ALA A 958 -3.69 24.82 27.88
C ALA A 958 -4.63 25.44 28.93
N GLU A 959 -5.78 25.98 28.53
CA GLU A 959 -6.83 26.53 29.40
C GLU A 959 -8.10 25.66 29.32
N ASP A 960 -8.60 25.15 30.44
CA ASP A 960 -9.87 24.41 30.49
C ASP A 960 -11.10 25.35 30.49
N GLY A 961 -12.30 24.80 30.27
CA GLY A 961 -13.56 25.56 30.26
C GLY A 961 -13.93 26.23 31.60
N THR A 962 -13.16 26.02 32.67
CA THR A 962 -13.31 26.75 33.94
C THR A 962 -12.33 27.93 34.06
N GLY A 963 -11.46 28.12 33.06
CA GLY A 963 -10.41 29.14 33.02
C GLY A 963 -9.10 28.70 33.67
N LYS A 964 -8.94 27.42 34.02
CA LYS A 964 -7.71 26.92 34.66
C LYS A 964 -6.63 26.68 33.61
N LYS A 965 -5.47 27.33 33.78
CA LYS A 965 -4.31 27.21 32.90
C LYS A 965 -3.31 26.15 33.36
N THR A 966 -2.80 25.37 32.42
CA THR A 966 -1.76 24.34 32.57
C THR A 966 -0.68 24.57 31.52
N VAL A 967 0.56 24.81 31.96
CA VAL A 967 1.69 25.01 31.03
C VAL A 967 2.15 23.66 30.51
N ILE A 968 2.13 23.46 29.19
CA ILE A 968 2.57 22.23 28.53
C ILE A 968 4.07 22.30 28.22
N ALA A 969 4.50 23.42 27.68
CA ALA A 969 5.91 23.71 27.41
C ALA A 969 6.15 25.22 27.48
N SER A 970 7.32 25.64 28.00
CA SER A 970 7.66 27.05 28.18
C SER A 970 9.04 27.36 27.62
N GLU A 971 9.17 28.48 26.91
CA GLU A 971 10.41 29.06 26.40
C GLU A 971 11.31 28.08 25.62
N GLN A 972 10.71 27.31 24.71
CA GLN A 972 11.42 26.21 24.04
C GLN A 972 12.47 26.71 23.04
N ASP A 973 13.73 26.34 23.25
CA ASP A 973 14.77 26.53 22.22
C ASP A 973 14.51 25.54 21.07
N LEU A 974 14.19 26.07 19.88
CA LEU A 974 13.68 25.27 18.77
C LEU A 974 14.78 24.65 17.91
N GLY A 975 15.96 25.29 17.81
CA GLY A 975 16.94 24.95 16.77
C GLY A 975 16.34 25.11 15.37
N THR A 976 15.97 24.00 14.73
CA THR A 976 15.25 23.99 13.43
C THR A 976 13.76 23.68 13.60
N SER A 977 13.42 22.70 14.44
CA SER A 977 12.06 22.31 14.78
C SER A 977 12.04 21.48 16.06
N ARG A 978 10.90 21.48 16.76
CA ARG A 978 10.75 20.79 18.04
C ARG A 978 9.30 20.37 18.30
N THR A 979 9.12 19.14 18.76
CA THR A 979 7.83 18.65 19.29
C THR A 979 7.79 18.83 20.80
N VAL A 980 6.62 19.24 21.31
CA VAL A 980 6.31 19.31 22.73
C VAL A 980 5.08 18.47 23.06
N SER A 981 4.99 17.98 24.29
CA SER A 981 3.83 17.21 24.75
C SER A 981 3.60 17.33 26.25
N GLY A 982 2.35 17.19 26.70
CA GLY A 982 2.00 17.17 28.12
C GLY A 982 0.54 16.78 28.35
N GLU A 983 0.18 16.55 29.61
CA GLU A 983 -1.18 16.19 30.01
C GLU A 983 -1.97 17.40 30.51
N VAL A 984 -3.27 17.42 30.20
CA VAL A 984 -4.22 18.43 30.68
C VAL A 984 -5.52 17.76 31.11
N THR A 985 -6.08 18.18 32.24
CA THR A 985 -7.44 17.81 32.63
C THR A 985 -8.42 18.89 32.18
N VAL A 986 -9.26 18.55 31.21
CA VAL A 986 -10.37 19.37 30.70
C VAL A 986 -11.54 19.32 31.67
N ARG A 987 -12.17 20.48 31.91
CA ARG A 987 -13.40 20.68 32.68
C ARG A 987 -14.28 21.69 31.98
N GLY A 988 -15.59 21.56 32.08
CA GLY A 988 -16.52 22.48 31.44
C GLY A 988 -16.57 22.35 29.91
N GLY A 989 -16.22 21.18 29.37
CA GLY A 989 -16.49 20.83 27.98
C GLY A 989 -15.61 21.51 26.92
N LYS A 990 -14.61 22.32 27.31
CA LYS A 990 -13.80 23.13 26.39
C LYS A 990 -12.32 23.13 26.75
N LEU A 991 -11.49 23.24 25.73
CA LEU A 991 -10.05 23.41 25.84
C LEU A 991 -9.60 24.52 24.87
N THR A 992 -8.82 25.47 25.37
CA THR A 992 -8.12 26.45 24.54
C THR A 992 -6.61 26.23 24.66
N LEU A 993 -5.93 26.11 23.52
CA LEU A 993 -4.47 26.05 23.46
C LEU A 993 -3.92 27.41 23.05
N HIS A 994 -3.14 28.01 23.94
CA HIS A 994 -2.48 29.28 23.75
C HIS A 994 -1.01 29.09 23.39
N PHE A 995 -0.66 29.53 22.19
CA PHE A 995 0.71 29.64 21.73
C PHE A 995 1.14 31.10 21.90
N THR A 996 2.22 31.32 22.65
CA THR A 996 2.69 32.67 23.02
C THR A 996 4.20 32.80 22.82
N SER A 997 4.67 34.02 22.55
CA SER A 997 6.09 34.39 22.50
C SER A 997 6.22 35.89 22.81
N ASP A 998 7.21 36.29 23.60
CA ASP A 998 7.38 37.69 24.01
C ASP A 998 8.15 38.55 22.97
N ASP A 999 8.74 37.92 21.95
CA ASP A 999 9.63 38.60 21.00
C ASP A 999 9.36 38.16 19.55
N LYS A 1000 9.70 36.90 19.27
CA LYS A 1000 9.77 36.33 17.92
C LYS A 1000 8.45 35.72 17.48
N ALA A 1001 8.29 35.54 16.16
CA ALA A 1001 7.13 34.90 15.56
C ALA A 1001 6.88 33.51 16.17
N ILE A 1002 5.63 33.06 16.12
CA ILE A 1002 5.30 31.66 16.46
C ILE A 1002 5.09 30.94 15.14
N ASN A 1003 5.77 29.81 14.91
CA ASN A 1003 5.46 28.91 13.81
C ASN A 1003 5.03 27.54 14.39
N THR A 1004 3.74 27.24 14.34
CA THR A 1004 3.17 25.97 14.81
C THR A 1004 2.90 25.09 13.61
N THR A 1005 3.39 23.85 13.63
CA THR A 1005 3.29 22.91 12.51
C THR A 1005 2.06 22.02 12.60
N TYR A 1006 1.75 21.49 13.79
CA TYR A 1006 0.59 20.61 13.99
C TYR A 1006 0.14 20.59 15.46
N ILE A 1007 -1.10 20.13 15.68
CA ILE A 1007 -1.66 19.84 17.01
C ILE A 1007 -2.30 18.45 16.98
N LYS A 1008 -1.99 17.62 17.97
CA LYS A 1008 -2.65 16.35 18.23
C LYS A 1008 -3.18 16.32 19.66
N ILE A 1009 -4.45 15.97 19.81
CA ILE A 1009 -5.10 15.80 21.11
C ILE A 1009 -5.46 14.32 21.23
N TYR A 1010 -4.78 13.63 22.14
CA TYR A 1010 -5.01 12.22 22.41
C TYR A 1010 -5.96 12.04 23.59
N PHE A 1011 -6.84 11.07 23.46
CA PHE A 1011 -7.61 10.48 24.55
C PHE A 1011 -6.64 9.95 25.64
N GLY A 1012 -6.72 10.52 26.85
CA GLY A 1012 -5.85 10.17 27.99
C GLY A 1012 -6.48 9.09 28.89
N ASP A 1013 -6.97 9.48 30.07
CA ASP A 1013 -7.83 8.62 30.91
C ASP A 1013 -9.28 8.57 30.41
N VAL A 1014 -9.62 9.52 29.54
CA VAL A 1014 -10.78 9.45 28.67
C VAL A 1014 -10.39 8.48 27.58
N GLU A 1015 -10.70 7.20 27.72
CA GLU A 1015 -10.41 6.31 26.61
C GLU A 1015 -11.26 6.66 25.39
N PRO A 1016 -10.85 6.20 24.19
CA PRO A 1016 -11.79 6.03 23.09
C PRO A 1016 -12.97 5.16 23.55
N LEU A 1017 -12.69 4.12 24.37
CA LEU A 1017 -13.57 3.30 25.27
C LEU A 1017 -12.71 2.47 26.27
N PRO A 1018 -13.11 2.23 27.55
CA PRO A 1018 -13.02 0.85 28.04
C PRO A 1018 -14.19 0.46 28.98
N LEU A 1019 -14.22 -0.85 29.30
CA LEU A 1019 -15.16 -1.58 30.14
C LEU A 1019 -15.71 -0.78 31.34
N ALA A 1020 -17.04 -0.59 31.33
CA ALA A 1020 -17.78 0.14 32.35
C ALA A 1020 -17.63 -0.45 33.76
N GLU A 1021 -17.56 0.45 34.75
CA GLU A 1021 -17.74 0.13 36.17
C GLU A 1021 -19.13 -0.48 36.38
N LEU A 1022 -19.20 -1.73 36.82
CA LEU A 1022 -20.45 -2.39 37.13
C LEU A 1022 -20.90 -1.99 38.54
N ALA A 1023 -22.05 -1.33 38.68
CA ALA A 1023 -22.57 -0.91 39.99
C ALA A 1023 -22.78 -2.14 40.90
N GLY A 1024 -22.05 -2.18 42.01
CA GLY A 1024 -21.98 -3.31 42.94
C GLY A 1024 -20.73 -4.16 42.84
N ASP A 1025 -19.91 -4.01 41.79
CA ASP A 1025 -18.62 -4.69 41.62
C ASP A 1025 -17.56 -3.92 42.42
N VAL A 1026 -17.60 -4.13 43.74
CA VAL A 1026 -16.71 -3.45 44.69
C VAL A 1026 -15.27 -3.96 44.61
N ASN A 1027 -15.05 -5.07 43.90
CA ASN A 1027 -13.77 -5.75 43.79
C ASN A 1027 -13.07 -5.54 42.43
N MET A 1028 -13.79 -5.02 41.42
CA MET A 1028 -13.37 -4.74 40.04
C MET A 1028 -12.99 -5.97 39.21
N ASP A 1029 -13.69 -7.10 39.38
CA ASP A 1029 -13.49 -8.30 38.57
C ASP A 1029 -14.42 -8.42 37.36
N GLY A 1030 -15.27 -7.41 37.14
CA GLY A 1030 -16.22 -7.32 36.04
C GLY A 1030 -17.52 -8.09 36.30
N LYS A 1031 -17.80 -8.51 37.54
CA LYS A 1031 -19.02 -9.22 37.94
C LYS A 1031 -19.59 -8.65 39.25
N VAL A 1032 -20.90 -8.82 39.45
CA VAL A 1032 -21.57 -8.51 40.73
C VAL A 1032 -22.03 -9.83 41.34
N ASP A 1033 -21.26 -10.37 42.28
CA ASP A 1033 -21.54 -11.67 42.88
C ASP A 1033 -21.28 -11.75 44.40
N ARG A 1034 -21.29 -12.96 44.97
CA ARG A 1034 -21.14 -13.15 46.42
C ARG A 1034 -19.79 -12.64 46.95
N ALA A 1035 -18.75 -12.58 46.12
CA ALA A 1035 -17.45 -12.03 46.47
C ALA A 1035 -17.56 -10.54 46.82
N ASP A 1036 -18.35 -9.77 46.08
CA ASP A 1036 -18.61 -8.35 46.31
C ASP A 1036 -19.35 -8.10 47.63
N VAL A 1037 -20.37 -8.92 47.90
CA VAL A 1037 -21.10 -8.88 49.17
C VAL A 1037 -20.17 -9.16 50.35
N LEU A 1038 -19.28 -10.14 50.22
CA LEU A 1038 -18.32 -10.49 51.26
C LEU A 1038 -17.27 -9.40 51.47
N MET A 1039 -16.81 -8.75 50.41
CA MET A 1039 -15.85 -7.65 50.47
C MET A 1039 -16.47 -6.41 51.12
N LEU A 1040 -17.66 -5.99 50.67
CA LEU A 1040 -18.38 -4.87 51.27
C LEU A 1040 -18.78 -5.14 52.73
N GLN A 1041 -19.17 -6.38 53.06
CA GLN A 1041 -19.47 -6.78 54.44
C GLN A 1041 -18.23 -6.76 55.34
N LYS A 1042 -17.06 -7.16 54.85
CA LYS A 1042 -15.79 -7.06 55.60
C LYS A 1042 -15.37 -5.62 55.84
N PHE A 1043 -15.51 -4.76 54.82
CA PHE A 1043 -15.27 -3.32 54.97
C PHE A 1043 -16.13 -2.73 56.09
N LEU A 1044 -17.44 -3.01 56.11
CA LEU A 1044 -18.35 -2.48 57.14
C LEU A 1044 -18.10 -3.02 58.55
N LEU A 1045 -17.59 -4.25 58.69
CA LEU A 1045 -17.37 -4.89 60.00
C LEU A 1045 -15.97 -4.62 60.58
N SER A 1046 -14.97 -4.41 59.74
CA SER A 1046 -13.56 -4.37 60.16
C SER A 1046 -12.74 -3.21 59.60
N GLY A 1047 -13.32 -2.39 58.70
CA GLY A 1047 -12.63 -1.26 58.07
C GLY A 1047 -11.58 -1.66 57.04
N SER A 1048 -11.63 -2.88 56.51
CA SER A 1048 -10.73 -3.38 55.47
C SER A 1048 -11.01 -2.73 54.11
N ASP A 1049 -9.98 -2.33 53.34
CA ASP A 1049 -10.12 -1.61 52.07
C ASP A 1049 -11.06 -2.26 51.05
N VAL A 1050 -11.73 -1.41 50.25
CA VAL A 1050 -12.58 -1.77 49.11
C VAL A 1050 -11.92 -1.21 47.86
N THR A 1051 -11.78 -2.04 46.82
CA THR A 1051 -11.07 -1.67 45.59
C THR A 1051 -11.77 -0.54 44.84
N ASN A 1052 -13.10 -0.62 44.72
CA ASN A 1052 -13.92 0.44 44.13
C ASN A 1052 -15.07 0.83 45.08
N TRP A 1053 -14.81 1.81 45.95
CA TRP A 1053 -15.80 2.25 46.92
C TRP A 1053 -16.98 2.99 46.27
N LYS A 1054 -16.81 3.57 45.08
CA LYS A 1054 -17.89 4.27 44.36
C LYS A 1054 -18.87 3.28 43.74
N ALA A 1055 -18.38 2.17 43.18
CA ALA A 1055 -19.23 1.09 42.70
C ALA A 1055 -20.08 0.47 43.82
N GLY A 1056 -19.62 0.53 45.07
CA GLY A 1056 -20.35 0.03 46.23
C GLY A 1056 -21.37 1.01 46.84
N ASP A 1057 -21.38 2.30 46.47
CA ASP A 1057 -22.27 3.33 47.02
C ASP A 1057 -23.62 3.32 46.29
N LEU A 1058 -24.34 2.21 46.42
CA LEU A 1058 -25.55 1.91 45.66
C LEU A 1058 -26.73 2.82 45.99
N ASP A 1059 -26.72 3.50 47.14
CA ASP A 1059 -27.71 4.52 47.48
C ASP A 1059 -27.27 5.95 47.12
N GLY A 1060 -26.04 6.11 46.61
CA GLY A 1060 -25.47 7.36 46.09
C GLY A 1060 -25.25 8.44 47.15
N ASN A 1061 -25.17 8.09 48.43
CA ASN A 1061 -25.04 9.07 49.51
C ASN A 1061 -23.58 9.46 49.82
N GLY A 1062 -22.63 8.92 49.07
CA GLY A 1062 -21.19 9.14 49.19
C GLY A 1062 -20.57 8.37 50.35
N ARG A 1063 -21.25 7.35 50.89
CA ARG A 1063 -20.78 6.55 52.03
C ARG A 1063 -21.29 5.12 51.96
N LEU A 1064 -20.35 4.20 51.78
CA LEU A 1064 -20.57 2.78 52.00
C LEU A 1064 -21.10 2.49 53.41
N ASN A 1065 -22.34 2.02 53.48
CA ASN A 1065 -23.03 1.74 54.73
C ASN A 1065 -23.92 0.48 54.61
N ALA A 1066 -24.65 0.16 55.68
CA ALA A 1066 -25.46 -1.06 55.72
C ALA A 1066 -26.61 -1.07 54.68
N ILE A 1067 -27.04 0.10 54.21
CA ILE A 1067 -28.03 0.26 53.14
C ILE A 1067 -27.44 -0.23 51.84
N ASP A 1068 -26.22 0.18 51.49
CA ASP A 1068 -25.52 -0.29 50.29
C ASP A 1068 -25.29 -1.80 50.28
N LEU A 1069 -24.87 -2.37 51.42
CA LEU A 1069 -24.73 -3.83 51.54
C LEU A 1069 -26.08 -4.55 51.35
N THR A 1070 -27.18 -3.94 51.77
CA THR A 1070 -28.53 -4.51 51.62
C THR A 1070 -28.99 -4.40 50.17
N LEU A 1071 -28.69 -3.30 49.48
CA LEU A 1071 -28.94 -3.11 48.06
C LEU A 1071 -28.12 -4.12 47.24
N LEU A 1072 -26.83 -4.27 47.54
CA LEU A 1072 -25.94 -5.21 46.85
C LEU A 1072 -26.42 -6.67 47.00
N LYS A 1073 -26.84 -7.05 48.22
CA LYS A 1073 -27.43 -8.39 48.48
C LYS A 1073 -28.74 -8.61 47.73
N ARG A 1074 -29.51 -7.56 47.47
CA ARG A 1074 -30.75 -7.64 46.67
C ARG A 1074 -30.44 -7.80 45.18
N THR A 1075 -29.35 -7.22 44.69
CA THR A 1075 -28.92 -7.34 43.29
C THR A 1075 -28.43 -8.76 42.93
N ILE A 1076 -28.04 -9.57 43.93
CA ILE A 1076 -27.48 -10.93 43.75
C ILE A 1076 -28.48 -12.05 44.09
N LEU A 1077 -29.68 -11.71 44.56
CA LEU A 1077 -30.80 -12.64 44.82
C LEU A 1077 -31.76 -12.66 43.62
#